data_AF-A1BEJ6-F1
#
_entry.id   AF-A1BEJ6-F1
#
_cell.length_a   1.000
_cell.length_b   1.000
_cell.length_c   1.000
_cell.angle_alpha   90.00
_cell.angle_beta   90.00
_cell.angle_gamma   90.00
#
_symmetry.space_group_name_H-M   'P 1'
#
loop_
_entity.id
_entity.type
_entity.pdbx_description
1 polymer ?
#
loop_
_entity_poly.entity_id
_entity_poly.type
_entity_poly.pdbx_seq_one_letter_code
_entity_poly.pdbx_strand_id
1 'polypeptide(L)'
;MKNSQARTRSALIVLGLMPPLIRNTLFDDSDFIEECGVSAEVVLILGDSIVSFHRSELFNAIRAIFRGAYIKKIADTTGRKWKLRSTNEVGELPRFILSRGLQNLNLPDFFALSPDISFRLKALDKVASEFNFPYDPQQRWKNILKERAIKDDEFDAFQSDLRDTPIYVMRSIRSKIVSRRMSLPTYVPPSRRYFQRLVGAYDGSVSINNYATGVSAEFFKQLSAWHPYDGFLLSLLLSSHSALTTEIGVECLGSDDLVRAFLFLENHGDRISQLGAIEIGFRILPERPEIEHLIINLIKQIRDDDVNGDVSGFKILSALFVLVDGELSKIRLFSEEPPFYRRLASLAQAALICRQLFDSNIDIHAFYEWAVNNRGEQHYFQSLVDMRMEPRWNPDFGMAAQIKADFYGRILIASQRYRMNIKDGELYELVFGNESGSLDPLYEFPAPFISGPLEGGENSLNILPTELTETIESQLNADEIGPKSFITLVNSALIYRVHSDQAELAAKALKLGNYRMTNIESKSQLLGILNGLATVVASTRSKTLANALRIIVRRYRRDAQYPLSIDEAIKFCLVAGACHDSLKEWREFVGDWLTELAFCPLADKEGEVFHSRLMCICHAVPELWVSCGRADAALQAHNASRQYV
;
A
#
# COMPACT_ATOMS: atom_id res chain seq x y z
N MET A 1 30.91 -19.86 40.25
CA MET A 1 29.50 -20.33 40.29
C MET A 1 28.58 -19.47 41.15
N LYS A 2 28.84 -19.21 42.45
CA LYS A 2 27.92 -18.44 43.32
C LYS A 2 27.63 -16.99 42.87
N ASN A 3 28.60 -16.27 42.29
CA ASN A 3 28.40 -14.90 41.80
C ASN A 3 27.55 -14.79 40.52
N SER A 4 27.54 -15.83 39.67
CA SER A 4 26.77 -15.83 38.42
C SER A 4 25.27 -16.01 38.70
N GLN A 5 24.88 -16.92 39.59
CA GLN A 5 23.47 -17.13 39.96
C GLN A 5 22.85 -15.93 40.71
N ALA A 6 23.65 -15.20 41.49
CA ALA A 6 23.21 -13.98 42.18
C ALA A 6 22.92 -12.85 41.18
N ARG A 7 23.79 -12.67 40.17
CA ARG A 7 23.58 -11.69 39.09
C ARG A 7 22.33 -11.99 38.26
N THR A 8 22.12 -13.25 37.86
CA THR A 8 20.92 -13.65 37.08
C THR A 8 19.63 -13.38 37.84
N ARG A 9 19.59 -13.67 39.15
CA ARG A 9 18.41 -13.37 39.99
C ARG A 9 18.14 -11.87 40.10
N SER A 10 19.17 -11.06 40.33
CA SER A 10 19.03 -9.61 40.40
C SER A 10 18.54 -9.03 39.07
N ALA A 11 19.08 -9.50 37.94
CA ALA A 11 18.66 -9.07 36.61
C ALA A 11 17.17 -9.39 36.34
N LEU A 12 16.70 -10.59 36.67
CA LEU A 12 15.29 -10.97 36.52
C LEU A 12 14.34 -10.15 37.39
N ILE A 13 14.75 -9.79 38.61
CA ILE A 13 13.95 -8.93 39.50
C ILE A 13 13.85 -7.51 38.91
N VAL A 14 14.96 -6.95 38.44
CA VAL A 14 15.00 -5.62 37.81
C VAL A 14 14.16 -5.59 36.53
N LEU A 15 14.26 -6.62 35.68
CA LEU A 15 13.43 -6.76 34.48
C LEU A 15 11.94 -6.81 34.81
N GLY A 16 11.55 -7.45 35.92
CA GLY A 16 10.18 -7.51 36.41
C GLY A 16 9.58 -6.14 36.78
N LEU A 17 10.41 -5.18 37.14
CA LEU A 17 10.03 -3.81 37.50
C LEU A 17 10.02 -2.84 36.32
N MET A 18 10.59 -3.22 35.17
CA MET A 18 10.70 -2.39 33.97
C MET A 18 9.39 -2.41 33.16
N PRO A 19 9.01 -1.29 32.50
CA PRO A 19 7.95 -1.26 31.50
C PRO A 19 8.17 -2.31 30.39
N PRO A 20 7.11 -2.91 29.81
CA PRO A 20 7.23 -3.99 28.83
C PRO A 20 8.13 -3.68 27.64
N LEU A 21 8.14 -2.42 27.18
CA LEU A 21 8.95 -2.00 26.03
C LEU A 21 10.45 -2.08 26.32
N ILE A 22 10.89 -1.52 27.46
CA ILE A 22 12.29 -1.57 27.91
C ILE A 22 12.70 -3.00 28.23
N ARG A 23 11.79 -3.75 28.86
CA ARG A 23 12.01 -5.17 29.17
C ARG A 23 12.24 -6.00 27.91
N ASN A 24 11.43 -5.80 26.88
CA ASN A 24 11.58 -6.51 25.61
C ASN A 24 12.88 -6.10 24.90
N THR A 25 13.22 -4.82 24.88
CA THR A 25 14.50 -4.35 24.31
C THR A 25 15.71 -4.98 25.01
N LEU A 26 15.67 -5.13 26.34
CA LEU A 26 16.74 -5.81 27.08
C LEU A 26 16.75 -7.33 26.86
N PHE A 27 15.61 -7.95 26.54
CA PHE A 27 15.54 -9.34 26.11
C PHE A 27 15.94 -9.55 24.65
N ASP A 28 16.06 -8.49 23.86
CA ASP A 28 16.56 -8.55 22.48
C ASP A 28 18.09 -8.27 22.41
N ASP A 29 18.70 -7.81 23.51
CA ASP A 29 20.12 -7.53 23.62
C ASP A 29 20.90 -8.79 24.03
N SER A 30 21.66 -9.34 23.07
CA SER A 30 22.46 -10.55 23.27
C SER A 30 23.58 -10.37 24.29
N ASP A 31 24.17 -9.18 24.36
CA ASP A 31 25.28 -8.88 25.28
C ASP A 31 24.75 -8.82 26.72
N PHE A 32 23.59 -8.19 26.90
CA PHE A 32 22.90 -8.16 28.20
C PHE A 32 22.50 -9.55 28.69
N ILE A 33 21.95 -10.40 27.81
CA ILE A 33 21.58 -11.78 28.13
C ILE A 33 22.79 -12.61 28.54
N GLU A 34 23.89 -12.51 27.79
CA GLU A 34 25.12 -13.25 28.03
C GLU A 34 25.81 -12.77 29.32
N GLU A 35 25.87 -11.47 29.56
CA GLU A 35 26.47 -10.87 30.75
C GLU A 35 25.68 -11.19 32.03
N CYS A 36 24.35 -11.16 31.96
CA CYS A 36 23.48 -11.42 33.10
C CYS A 36 23.16 -12.92 33.29
N GLY A 37 23.50 -13.78 32.32
CA GLY A 37 23.17 -15.20 32.32
C GLY A 37 21.66 -15.47 32.32
N VAL A 38 20.87 -14.55 31.77
CA VAL A 38 19.40 -14.61 31.78
C VAL A 38 18.93 -15.43 30.58
N SER A 39 18.83 -16.75 30.74
CA SER A 39 18.13 -17.58 29.76
C SER A 39 16.62 -17.48 30.01
N ALA A 40 15.93 -16.60 29.29
CA ALA A 40 14.48 -16.61 29.27
C ALA A 40 14.03 -17.89 28.55
N GLU A 41 13.47 -18.85 29.29
CA GLU A 41 12.82 -20.01 28.68
C GLU A 41 11.57 -19.51 27.94
N VAL A 42 11.66 -19.46 26.61
CA VAL A 42 10.59 -19.00 25.75
C VAL A 42 9.56 -20.12 25.58
N VAL A 43 8.29 -19.80 25.81
CA VAL A 43 7.18 -20.71 25.52
C VAL A 43 6.72 -20.46 24.08
N LEU A 44 6.89 -21.47 23.23
CA LEU A 44 6.39 -21.46 21.85
C LEU A 44 4.93 -21.87 21.84
N ILE A 45 4.09 -21.08 21.15
CA ILE A 45 2.67 -21.39 20.96
C ILE A 45 2.47 -21.91 19.54
N LEU A 46 1.88 -23.09 19.40
CA LEU A 46 1.68 -23.79 18.13
C LEU A 46 0.20 -24.07 17.87
N GLY A 47 -0.23 -23.80 16.62
CA GLY A 47 -1.59 -24.01 16.13
C GLY A 47 -2.62 -23.12 16.84
N ASP A 48 -2.94 -21.96 16.27
CA ASP A 48 -3.94 -20.97 16.76
C ASP A 48 -4.20 -20.99 18.27
N SER A 49 -3.11 -20.94 19.04
CA SER A 49 -3.13 -20.84 20.50
C SER A 49 -3.63 -22.06 21.29
N ILE A 50 -3.61 -23.27 20.71
CA ILE A 50 -4.15 -24.49 21.36
C ILE A 50 -3.10 -25.24 22.19
N VAL A 51 -1.83 -25.19 21.79
CA VAL A 51 -0.75 -25.98 22.42
C VAL A 51 0.50 -25.13 22.57
N SER A 52 1.20 -25.26 23.69
CA SER A 52 2.47 -24.56 23.89
C SER A 52 3.55 -25.45 24.47
N PHE A 53 4.79 -25.19 24.09
CA PHE A 53 5.97 -25.98 24.45
C PHE A 53 7.10 -25.08 24.92
N HIS A 54 7.92 -25.58 25.83
CA HIS A 54 9.22 -24.98 26.13
C HIS A 54 10.11 -25.06 24.88
N ARG A 55 10.66 -23.93 24.43
CA ARG A 55 11.51 -23.84 23.23
C ARG A 55 12.67 -24.83 23.31
N SER A 56 13.34 -24.87 24.46
CA SER A 56 14.50 -25.74 24.66
C SER A 56 14.12 -27.23 24.58
N GLU A 57 12.97 -27.63 25.13
CA GLU A 57 12.48 -29.01 25.09
C GLU A 57 12.14 -29.44 23.65
N LEU A 58 11.44 -28.59 22.91
CA LEU A 58 11.07 -28.86 21.52
C LEU A 58 12.32 -28.94 20.63
N PHE A 59 13.23 -27.97 20.72
CA PHE A 59 14.41 -27.92 19.86
C PHE A 59 15.39 -29.05 20.16
N ASN A 60 15.54 -29.45 21.43
CA ASN A 60 16.33 -30.62 21.79
C ASN A 60 15.73 -31.93 21.26
N ALA A 61 14.40 -32.06 21.27
CA ALA A 61 13.75 -33.22 20.68
C ALA A 61 13.95 -33.29 19.16
N ILE A 62 13.88 -32.14 18.47
CA ILE A 62 14.16 -32.03 17.03
C ILE A 62 15.60 -32.41 16.72
N ARG A 63 16.59 -31.87 17.45
CA ARG A 63 18.01 -32.23 17.32
C ARG A 63 18.23 -33.72 17.52
N ALA A 64 17.52 -34.33 18.48
CA ALA A 64 17.63 -35.77 18.70
C ALA A 64 17.07 -36.59 17.53
N ILE A 65 16.02 -36.13 16.86
CA ILE A 65 15.50 -36.77 15.64
C ILE A 65 16.51 -36.65 14.50
N PHE A 66 17.11 -35.48 14.30
CA PHE A 66 18.19 -35.32 13.30
C PHE A 66 19.41 -36.21 13.58
N ARG A 67 19.68 -36.55 14.85
CA ARG A 67 20.73 -37.53 15.24
C ARG A 67 20.31 -38.99 15.06
N GLY A 68 19.14 -39.27 14.49
CA GLY A 68 18.66 -40.62 14.18
C GLY A 68 17.57 -41.15 15.12
N ALA A 69 17.01 -40.35 16.03
CA ALA A 69 15.85 -40.80 16.80
C ALA A 69 14.60 -40.84 15.91
N TYR A 70 13.88 -41.96 15.91
CA TYR A 70 12.67 -42.10 15.10
C TYR A 70 11.47 -41.30 15.64
N ILE A 71 11.28 -41.31 16.97
CA ILE A 71 10.20 -40.60 17.67
C ILE A 71 10.73 -40.03 18.99
N LYS A 72 10.34 -38.81 19.34
CA LYS A 72 10.55 -38.22 20.68
C LYS A 72 9.24 -37.86 21.34
N LYS A 73 9.17 -38.06 22.66
CA LYS A 73 8.04 -37.63 23.49
C LYS A 73 8.40 -36.29 24.12
N ILE A 74 7.50 -35.33 24.01
CA ILE A 74 7.66 -33.94 24.50
C ILE A 74 6.42 -33.61 25.31
N ALA A 75 6.56 -32.93 26.45
CA ALA A 75 5.42 -32.42 27.21
C ALA A 75 5.05 -31.02 26.72
N ASP A 76 3.75 -30.74 26.57
CA ASP A 76 3.29 -29.36 26.49
C ASP A 76 3.36 -28.68 27.88
N THR A 77 3.21 -27.36 27.94
CA THR A 77 3.24 -26.60 29.21
C THR A 77 2.15 -27.01 30.20
N THR A 78 1.14 -27.77 29.75
CA THR A 78 0.08 -28.35 30.60
C THR A 78 0.40 -29.78 31.05
N GLY A 79 1.59 -30.30 30.71
CA GLY A 79 2.08 -31.63 31.08
C GLY A 79 1.59 -32.76 30.17
N ARG A 80 0.85 -32.47 29.10
CA ARG A 80 0.32 -33.51 28.19
C ARG A 80 1.41 -33.93 27.20
N LYS A 81 1.53 -35.23 26.95
CA LYS A 81 2.61 -35.80 26.13
C LYS A 81 2.24 -35.86 24.65
N TRP A 82 3.14 -35.36 23.81
CA TRP A 82 3.07 -35.37 22.35
C TRP A 82 4.18 -36.25 21.77
N LYS A 83 3.93 -36.88 20.63
CA LYS A 83 4.92 -37.63 19.86
C LYS A 83 5.40 -36.78 18.68
N LEU A 84 6.66 -36.37 18.69
CA LEU A 84 7.34 -35.74 17.58
C LEU A 84 7.96 -36.82 16.68
N ARG A 85 7.72 -36.72 15.37
CA ARG A 85 8.33 -37.57 14.33
C ARG A 85 8.73 -36.74 13.12
N SER A 86 9.72 -37.22 12.36
CA SER A 86 9.99 -36.74 11.01
C SER A 86 9.31 -37.64 9.99
N THR A 87 8.62 -37.06 9.02
CA THR A 87 8.20 -37.75 7.80
C THR A 87 9.18 -37.41 6.69
N ASN A 88 9.83 -38.44 6.14
CA ASN A 88 10.77 -38.29 5.05
C ASN A 88 10.12 -38.85 3.78
N GLU A 89 9.84 -38.00 2.80
CA GLU A 89 9.77 -38.44 1.41
C GLU A 89 11.18 -38.36 0.82
N VAL A 90 11.57 -39.32 -0.02
CA VAL A 90 12.92 -39.39 -0.59
C VAL A 90 13.18 -38.13 -1.41
N GLY A 91 14.15 -37.31 -0.99
CA GLY A 91 14.54 -36.07 -1.66
C GLY A 91 13.91 -34.78 -1.10
N GLU A 92 12.98 -34.87 -0.14
CA GLU A 92 12.39 -33.70 0.52
C GLU A 92 13.08 -33.31 1.83
N LEU A 93 12.84 -32.08 2.28
CA LEU A 93 13.24 -31.65 3.63
C LEU A 93 12.35 -32.36 4.66
N PRO A 94 12.92 -32.81 5.79
CA PRO A 94 12.19 -33.54 6.82
C PRO A 94 11.07 -32.69 7.39
N ARG A 95 9.82 -33.14 7.24
CA ARG A 95 8.66 -32.49 7.83
C ARG A 95 8.42 -33.04 9.23
N PHE A 96 8.42 -32.15 10.22
CA PHE A 96 8.18 -32.53 11.60
C PHE A 96 6.70 -32.49 11.93
N ILE A 97 6.19 -33.56 12.54
CA ILE A 97 4.79 -33.68 12.95
C ILE A 97 4.74 -33.98 14.45
N LEU A 98 4.00 -33.16 15.20
CA LEU A 98 3.56 -33.47 16.55
C LEU A 98 2.22 -34.18 16.50
N SER A 99 2.10 -35.29 17.21
CA SER A 99 0.87 -36.09 17.24
C SER A 99 0.44 -36.45 18.66
N ARG A 100 -0.87 -36.36 18.92
CA ARG A 100 -1.52 -36.79 20.16
C ARG A 100 -2.92 -37.33 19.85
N GLY A 101 -3.07 -38.65 19.92
CA GLY A 101 -4.33 -39.30 19.52
C GLY A 101 -4.65 -39.02 18.05
N LEU A 102 -5.82 -38.43 17.79
CA LEU A 102 -6.24 -38.00 16.44
C LEU A 102 -5.70 -36.61 16.05
N GLN A 103 -5.10 -35.87 16.97
CA GLN A 103 -4.57 -34.53 16.70
C GLN A 103 -3.17 -34.63 16.10
N ASN A 104 -2.96 -33.98 14.95
CA ASN A 104 -1.65 -33.81 14.33
C ASN A 104 -1.40 -32.32 14.08
N LEU A 105 -0.19 -31.86 14.38
CA LEU A 105 0.30 -30.51 14.12
C LEU A 105 1.56 -30.59 13.26
N ASN A 106 1.52 -29.96 12.10
CA ASN A 106 2.70 -29.81 11.25
C ASN A 106 3.53 -28.64 11.77
N LEU A 107 4.83 -28.86 11.91
CA LEU A 107 5.77 -27.84 12.36
C LEU A 107 6.49 -27.18 11.18
N PRO A 108 7.04 -25.96 11.36
CA PRO A 108 7.94 -25.36 10.38
C PRO A 108 9.20 -26.21 10.17
N ASP A 109 9.98 -25.85 9.15
CA ASP A 109 11.25 -26.49 8.91
C ASP A 109 12.31 -26.05 9.94
N PHE A 110 13.02 -27.03 10.48
CA PHE A 110 14.09 -26.85 11.47
C PHE A 110 15.45 -27.32 10.95
N PHE A 111 15.64 -27.41 9.64
CA PHE A 111 16.89 -27.91 9.03
C PHE A 111 18.13 -27.24 9.62
N ALA A 112 18.06 -25.96 9.96
CA ALA A 112 19.16 -25.18 10.52
C ALA A 112 19.63 -25.67 11.92
N LEU A 113 18.81 -26.45 12.62
CA LEU A 113 19.16 -27.12 13.89
C LEU A 113 19.85 -28.47 13.69
N SER A 114 19.90 -29.01 12.47
CA SER A 114 20.54 -30.29 12.18
C SER A 114 22.03 -30.23 12.54
N PRO A 115 22.65 -31.29 13.10
CA PRO A 115 24.09 -31.34 13.34
C PRO A 115 24.90 -31.52 12.04
N ASP A 116 24.29 -31.99 10.96
CA ASP A 116 24.97 -32.23 9.67
C ASP A 116 25.11 -30.94 8.84
N ILE A 117 26.35 -30.52 8.61
CA ILE A 117 26.71 -29.33 7.82
C ILE A 117 26.25 -29.43 6.36
N SER A 118 26.47 -30.56 5.70
CA SER A 118 26.13 -30.75 4.29
C SER A 118 24.63 -30.69 4.10
N PHE A 119 23.88 -31.28 5.03
CA PHE A 119 22.43 -31.17 5.05
C PHE A 119 21.95 -29.74 5.28
N ARG A 120 22.48 -29.01 6.29
CA ARG A 120 22.10 -27.61 6.57
C ARG A 120 22.30 -26.70 5.37
N LEU A 121 23.46 -26.81 4.70
CA LEU A 121 23.80 -25.94 3.57
C LEU A 121 22.96 -26.27 2.33
N LYS A 122 22.75 -27.55 2.03
CA LYS A 122 21.86 -27.97 0.94
C LYS A 122 20.42 -27.51 1.18
N ALA A 123 19.95 -27.60 2.41
CA ALA A 123 18.62 -27.13 2.80
C ALA A 123 18.49 -25.61 2.71
N LEU A 124 19.52 -24.85 3.14
CA LEU A 124 19.55 -23.39 2.97
C LEU A 124 19.50 -23.02 1.48
N ASP A 125 20.30 -23.65 0.63
CA ASP A 125 20.32 -23.34 -0.80
C ASP A 125 18.96 -23.68 -1.46
N LYS A 126 18.31 -24.78 -1.06
CA LYS A 126 16.95 -25.12 -1.49
C LYS A 126 15.92 -24.08 -1.05
N VAL A 127 15.93 -23.69 0.22
CA VAL A 127 15.01 -22.67 0.76
C VAL A 127 15.27 -21.31 0.14
N ALA A 128 16.53 -20.96 -0.12
CA ALA A 128 16.88 -19.70 -0.75
C ALA A 128 16.34 -19.60 -2.18
N SER A 129 16.49 -20.67 -2.96
CA SER A 129 15.89 -20.79 -4.29
C SER A 129 14.37 -20.87 -4.23
N GLU A 130 13.76 -21.51 -3.23
CA GLU A 130 12.31 -21.63 -3.17
C GLU A 130 11.59 -20.32 -2.78
N PHE A 131 12.19 -19.52 -1.91
CA PHE A 131 11.55 -18.35 -1.31
C PHE A 131 12.08 -17.01 -1.81
N ASN A 132 12.94 -17.01 -2.84
CA ASN A 132 13.71 -15.85 -3.29
C ASN A 132 14.42 -15.16 -2.12
N PHE A 133 15.21 -15.92 -1.38
CA PHE A 133 15.84 -15.41 -0.16
C PHE A 133 17.00 -14.46 -0.53
N PRO A 134 17.02 -13.20 -0.05
CA PRO A 134 18.03 -12.24 -0.50
C PRO A 134 19.47 -12.66 -0.17
N TYR A 135 20.41 -12.23 -1.02
CA TYR A 135 21.80 -12.64 -0.95
C TYR A 135 22.46 -12.31 0.40
N ASP A 136 22.32 -11.09 0.91
CA ASP A 136 22.98 -10.67 2.16
C ASP A 136 22.59 -11.51 3.39
N PRO A 137 21.29 -11.67 3.74
CA PRO A 137 20.90 -12.55 4.84
C PRO A 137 21.24 -14.01 4.54
N GLN A 138 21.13 -14.47 3.29
CA GLN A 138 21.56 -15.81 2.91
C GLN A 138 23.04 -16.04 3.22
N GLN A 139 23.94 -15.12 2.86
CA GLN A 139 25.37 -15.26 3.13
C GLN A 139 25.69 -15.23 4.63
N ARG A 140 25.03 -14.33 5.38
CA ARG A 140 25.13 -14.30 6.84
C ARG A 140 24.81 -15.66 7.45
N TRP A 141 23.66 -16.23 7.09
CA TRP A 141 23.25 -17.54 7.60
C TRP A 141 24.12 -18.67 7.06
N LYS A 142 24.58 -18.61 5.81
CA LYS A 142 25.49 -19.59 5.23
C LYS A 142 26.81 -19.67 5.99
N ASN A 143 27.36 -18.54 6.42
CA ASN A 143 28.57 -18.48 7.22
C ASN A 143 28.36 -19.12 8.60
N ILE A 144 27.26 -18.79 9.29
CA ILE A 144 26.91 -19.40 10.59
C ILE A 144 26.71 -20.92 10.43
N LEU A 145 25.94 -21.35 9.44
CA LEU A 145 25.59 -22.76 9.21
C LEU A 145 26.78 -23.62 8.78
N LYS A 146 27.81 -23.03 8.16
CA LYS A 146 29.09 -23.69 7.87
C LYS A 146 29.85 -24.02 9.14
N GLU A 147 29.86 -23.11 10.11
CA GLU A 147 30.62 -23.29 11.35
C GLU A 147 29.88 -24.20 12.35
N ARG A 148 28.56 -24.00 12.48
CA ARG A 148 27.74 -24.69 13.49
C ARG A 148 26.25 -24.71 13.13
N ALA A 149 25.45 -25.47 13.89
CA ALA A 149 24.01 -25.28 13.87
C ALA A 149 23.63 -23.94 14.53
N ILE A 150 22.47 -23.39 14.17
CA ILE A 150 21.97 -22.18 14.84
C ILE A 150 21.58 -22.50 16.29
N LYS A 151 21.79 -21.52 17.15
CA LYS A 151 21.37 -21.55 18.56
C LYS A 151 19.85 -21.34 18.67
N ASP A 152 19.29 -21.63 19.82
CA ASP A 152 17.84 -21.54 20.07
C ASP A 152 17.32 -20.09 19.96
N ASP A 153 18.13 -19.13 20.39
CA ASP A 153 17.90 -17.68 20.34
C ASP A 153 18.07 -17.10 18.92
N GLU A 154 18.95 -17.68 18.10
CA GLU A 154 19.15 -17.28 16.69
C GLU A 154 18.02 -17.76 15.77
N PHE A 155 17.26 -18.78 16.18
CA PHE A 155 16.22 -19.40 15.35
C PHE A 155 15.12 -18.42 14.95
N ASP A 156 14.69 -17.56 15.87
CA ASP A 156 13.61 -16.61 15.60
C ASP A 156 14.04 -15.54 14.58
N ALA A 157 15.30 -15.08 14.65
CA ALA A 157 15.88 -14.17 13.67
C ALA A 157 15.99 -14.82 12.28
N PHE A 158 16.46 -16.07 12.22
CA PHE A 158 16.53 -16.84 10.98
C PHE A 158 15.16 -17.03 10.34
N GLN A 159 14.17 -17.44 11.13
CA GLN A 159 12.80 -17.58 10.65
C GLN A 159 12.18 -16.25 10.25
N SER A 160 12.44 -15.17 11.00
CA SER A 160 11.94 -13.84 10.62
C SER A 160 12.45 -13.41 9.25
N ASP A 161 13.72 -13.67 8.96
CA ASP A 161 14.32 -13.39 7.65
C ASP A 161 13.63 -14.15 6.52
N LEU A 162 13.25 -15.42 6.74
CA LEU A 162 12.50 -16.20 5.76
C LEU A 162 11.03 -15.76 5.65
N ARG A 163 10.40 -15.40 6.77
CA ARG A 163 9.00 -14.93 6.80
C ARG A 163 8.82 -13.61 6.06
N ASP A 164 9.85 -12.77 6.06
CA ASP A 164 9.89 -11.49 5.37
C ASP A 164 10.19 -11.62 3.87
N THR A 165 9.80 -12.72 3.19
CA THR A 165 9.90 -12.83 1.72
C THR A 165 8.51 -12.80 1.06
N PRO A 166 8.38 -12.23 -0.16
CA PRO A 166 7.13 -12.23 -0.92
C PRO A 166 6.50 -13.62 -1.08
N ILE A 167 7.32 -14.63 -1.39
CA ILE A 167 6.85 -16.01 -1.58
C ILE A 167 6.28 -16.59 -0.28
N TYR A 168 6.92 -16.33 0.86
CA TYR A 168 6.43 -16.81 2.14
C TYR A 168 5.08 -16.16 2.48
N VAL A 169 4.97 -14.84 2.35
CA VAL A 169 3.74 -14.11 2.65
C VAL A 169 2.60 -14.54 1.73
N MET A 170 2.86 -14.71 0.44
CA MET A 170 1.89 -15.24 -0.52
C MET A 170 1.32 -16.60 -0.07
N ARG A 171 2.19 -17.55 0.29
CA ARG A 171 1.78 -18.88 0.78
C ARG A 171 1.05 -18.79 2.12
N SER A 172 1.47 -17.90 3.00
CA SER A 172 0.83 -17.65 4.30
C SER A 172 -0.60 -17.13 4.11
N ILE A 173 -0.81 -16.13 3.26
CA ILE A 173 -2.13 -15.60 2.91
C ILE A 173 -3.02 -16.72 2.38
N ARG A 174 -2.55 -17.50 1.39
CA ARG A 174 -3.31 -18.62 0.83
C ARG A 174 -3.71 -19.64 1.90
N SER A 175 -2.77 -20.05 2.75
CA SER A 175 -3.02 -21.01 3.83
C SER A 175 -4.06 -20.48 4.84
N LYS A 176 -4.00 -19.18 5.17
CA LYS A 176 -4.94 -18.54 6.09
C LYS A 176 -6.33 -18.36 5.49
N ILE A 177 -6.43 -18.09 4.19
CA ILE A 177 -7.71 -18.04 3.47
C ILE A 177 -8.38 -19.41 3.50
N VAL A 178 -7.65 -20.48 3.13
CA VAL A 178 -8.17 -21.86 3.15
C VAL A 178 -8.63 -22.27 4.56
N SER A 179 -7.92 -21.83 5.59
CA SER A 179 -8.26 -22.13 6.99
C SER A 179 -9.27 -21.17 7.62
N ARG A 180 -9.77 -20.16 6.87
CA ARG A 180 -10.73 -19.12 7.32
C ARG A 180 -10.30 -18.39 8.59
N ARG A 181 -8.99 -18.22 8.79
CA ARG A 181 -8.36 -17.63 9.98
C ARG A 181 -7.59 -16.37 9.61
N MET A 182 -8.32 -15.38 9.10
CA MET A 182 -7.72 -14.14 8.60
C MET A 182 -7.57 -13.11 9.71
N SER A 183 -6.44 -12.40 9.68
CA SER A 183 -6.18 -11.22 10.50
C SER A 183 -5.45 -10.19 9.64
N LEU A 184 -5.61 -8.90 9.95
CA LEU A 184 -5.00 -7.85 9.14
C LEU A 184 -3.46 -7.97 9.02
N PRO A 185 -2.69 -8.31 10.08
CA PRO A 185 -1.25 -8.53 9.95
C PRO A 185 -0.85 -9.70 9.03
N THR A 186 -1.79 -10.59 8.69
CA THR A 186 -1.57 -11.64 7.68
C THR A 186 -1.61 -11.06 6.27
N TYR A 187 -2.53 -10.14 6.01
CA TYR A 187 -2.64 -9.45 4.72
C TYR A 187 -1.58 -8.36 4.56
N VAL A 188 -1.26 -7.64 5.64
CA VAL A 188 -0.34 -6.50 5.63
C VAL A 188 0.71 -6.72 6.71
N PRO A 189 1.83 -7.40 6.39
CA PRO A 189 2.88 -7.64 7.37
C PRO A 189 3.49 -6.33 7.86
N PRO A 190 3.66 -6.11 9.18
CA PRO A 190 4.27 -4.89 9.72
C PRO A 190 5.80 -4.93 9.62
N SER A 191 6.33 -5.17 8.41
CA SER A 191 7.75 -5.43 8.17
C SER A 191 8.28 -4.60 7.02
N ARG A 192 9.16 -3.64 7.34
CA ARG A 192 9.89 -2.86 6.33
C ARG A 192 10.69 -3.75 5.38
N ARG A 193 11.38 -4.76 5.93
CA ARG A 193 12.20 -5.70 5.16
C ARG A 193 11.36 -6.45 4.14
N TYR A 194 10.17 -6.89 4.54
CA TYR A 194 9.23 -7.55 3.64
C TYR A 194 8.90 -6.67 2.43
N PHE A 195 8.46 -5.43 2.67
CA PHE A 195 8.08 -4.53 1.58
C PHE A 195 9.26 -4.13 0.70
N GLN A 196 10.46 -3.91 1.26
CA GLN A 196 11.66 -3.65 0.46
C GLN A 196 12.03 -4.84 -0.44
N ARG A 197 11.72 -6.08 -0.01
CA ARG A 197 11.90 -7.28 -0.85
C ARG A 197 10.76 -7.52 -1.82
N LEU A 198 9.60 -6.89 -1.60
CA LEU A 198 8.46 -6.91 -2.51
C LEU A 198 8.62 -5.90 -3.64
N VAL A 199 9.04 -4.66 -3.33
CA VAL A 199 9.07 -3.57 -4.31
C VAL A 199 10.46 -3.02 -4.65
N GLY A 200 11.52 -3.57 -4.07
CA GLY A 200 12.87 -2.99 -4.12
C GLY A 200 13.09 -1.97 -3.00
N ALA A 201 14.35 -1.75 -2.60
CA ALA A 201 14.67 -0.79 -1.56
C ALA A 201 14.58 0.66 -2.08
N TYR A 202 14.05 1.58 -1.27
CA TYR A 202 14.08 2.99 -1.61
C TYR A 202 15.51 3.53 -1.63
N ASP A 203 15.83 4.29 -2.68
CA ASP A 203 17.18 4.75 -3.02
C ASP A 203 17.36 6.27 -2.92
N GLY A 204 16.35 6.98 -2.41
CA GLY A 204 16.35 8.45 -2.38
C GLY A 204 15.75 9.10 -3.63
N SER A 205 15.19 8.33 -4.56
CA SER A 205 14.54 8.84 -5.76
C SER A 205 13.39 9.81 -5.46
N VAL A 206 13.46 11.00 -6.07
CA VAL A 206 12.44 12.05 -5.91
C VAL A 206 11.15 11.82 -6.73
N SER A 207 11.17 10.89 -7.68
CA SER A 207 10.03 10.56 -8.54
C SER A 207 10.02 9.08 -8.90
N ILE A 208 8.87 8.60 -9.39
CA ILE A 208 8.71 7.22 -9.86
C ILE A 208 9.61 6.91 -11.06
N ASN A 209 9.84 7.89 -11.95
CA ASN A 209 10.71 7.73 -13.10
C ASN A 209 12.19 7.50 -12.69
N ASN A 210 12.68 8.25 -11.71
CA ASN A 210 14.03 8.07 -11.17
C ASN A 210 14.16 6.72 -10.45
N TYR A 211 13.14 6.33 -9.68
CA TYR A 211 13.12 5.04 -8.98
C TYR A 211 13.12 3.86 -9.95
N ALA A 212 12.34 3.96 -11.04
CA ALA A 212 12.22 2.91 -12.05
C ALA A 212 13.58 2.63 -12.71
N THR A 213 14.25 3.67 -13.19
CA THR A 213 15.56 3.57 -13.85
C THR A 213 16.74 3.31 -12.91
N GLY A 214 16.53 3.50 -11.60
CA GLY A 214 17.50 3.24 -10.53
C GLY A 214 17.39 1.84 -9.94
N VAL A 215 17.10 1.75 -8.63
CA VAL A 215 17.07 0.46 -7.91
C VAL A 215 16.03 -0.51 -8.46
N SER A 216 14.91 -0.04 -9.02
CA SER A 216 13.89 -0.96 -9.55
C SER A 216 14.38 -1.77 -10.74
N ALA A 217 15.14 -1.18 -11.66
CA ALA A 217 15.69 -1.88 -12.82
C ALA A 217 16.64 -3.02 -12.39
N GLU A 218 17.48 -2.77 -11.39
CA GLU A 218 18.35 -3.79 -10.81
C GLU A 218 17.55 -4.87 -10.07
N PHE A 219 16.51 -4.48 -9.35
CA PHE A 219 15.59 -5.41 -8.69
C PHE A 219 14.92 -6.35 -9.69
N PHE A 220 14.45 -5.86 -10.84
CA PHE A 220 13.88 -6.71 -11.90
C PHE A 220 14.91 -7.68 -12.48
N LYS A 221 16.17 -7.26 -12.68
CA LYS A 221 17.24 -8.16 -13.12
C LYS A 221 17.48 -9.28 -12.11
N GLN A 222 17.46 -8.98 -10.82
CA GLN A 222 17.62 -9.98 -9.76
C GLN A 222 16.46 -10.99 -9.76
N LEU A 223 15.22 -10.52 -9.92
CA LEU A 223 14.05 -11.40 -10.05
C LEU A 223 14.15 -12.31 -11.27
N SER A 224 14.50 -11.76 -12.44
CA SER A 224 14.67 -12.52 -13.68
C SER A 224 15.80 -13.55 -13.58
N ALA A 225 16.89 -13.23 -12.88
CA ALA A 225 18.01 -14.13 -12.68
C ALA A 225 17.73 -15.25 -11.66
N TRP A 226 16.81 -15.02 -10.70
CA TRP A 226 16.43 -16.00 -9.70
C TRP A 226 15.70 -17.20 -10.32
N HIS A 227 14.47 -17.00 -10.79
CA HIS A 227 13.68 -17.98 -11.54
C HIS A 227 12.88 -17.20 -12.59
N PRO A 228 13.18 -17.33 -13.90
CA PRO A 228 12.62 -16.44 -14.92
C PRO A 228 11.08 -16.33 -14.90
N TYR A 229 10.37 -17.46 -14.81
CA TYR A 229 8.90 -17.48 -14.76
C TYR A 229 8.33 -16.80 -13.50
N ASP A 230 8.79 -17.22 -12.31
CA ASP A 230 8.29 -16.68 -11.04
C ASP A 230 8.70 -15.21 -10.85
N GLY A 231 9.93 -14.89 -11.25
CA GLY A 231 10.49 -13.54 -11.24
C GLY A 231 9.70 -12.58 -12.13
N PHE A 232 9.30 -13.01 -13.32
CA PHE A 232 8.44 -12.23 -14.20
C PHE A 232 7.07 -11.97 -13.55
N LEU A 233 6.42 -13.00 -13.02
CA LEU A 233 5.14 -12.84 -12.33
C LEU A 233 5.22 -11.93 -11.10
N LEU A 234 6.33 -11.96 -10.35
CA LEU A 234 6.56 -11.03 -9.23
C LEU A 234 6.81 -9.60 -9.73
N SER A 235 7.57 -9.44 -10.81
CA SER A 235 7.87 -8.12 -11.40
C SER A 235 6.59 -7.40 -11.83
N LEU A 236 5.61 -8.14 -12.37
CA LEU A 236 4.32 -7.61 -12.77
C LEU A 236 3.46 -7.06 -11.62
N LEU A 237 3.77 -7.38 -10.35
CA LEU A 237 3.09 -6.75 -9.20
C LEU A 237 3.42 -5.25 -9.11
N LEU A 238 4.54 -4.82 -9.69
CA LEU A 238 5.00 -3.43 -9.72
C LEU A 238 4.50 -2.66 -10.95
N SER A 239 3.55 -3.21 -11.72
CA SER A 239 3.06 -2.58 -12.96
C SER A 239 2.08 -1.43 -12.75
N SER A 240 2.08 -0.78 -11.59
CA SER A 240 1.25 0.38 -11.27
C SER A 240 1.67 1.68 -11.98
N HIS A 241 2.78 1.67 -12.73
CA HIS A 241 3.20 2.80 -13.56
C HIS A 241 4.03 2.34 -14.76
N SER A 242 3.90 3.02 -15.91
CA SER A 242 4.52 2.62 -17.19
C SER A 242 6.05 2.70 -17.19
N ALA A 243 6.64 3.58 -16.37
CA ALA A 243 8.09 3.63 -16.19
C ALA A 243 8.65 2.32 -15.59
N LEU A 244 7.89 1.66 -14.70
CA LEU A 244 8.32 0.39 -14.10
C LEU A 244 8.20 -0.76 -15.11
N THR A 245 7.12 -0.82 -15.89
CA THR A 245 6.92 -1.89 -16.89
C THR A 245 7.91 -1.81 -18.05
N THR A 246 8.41 -0.61 -18.34
CA THR A 246 9.51 -0.40 -19.30
C THR A 246 10.79 -1.12 -18.87
N GLU A 247 11.06 -1.25 -17.57
CA GLU A 247 12.27 -1.87 -17.04
C GLU A 247 12.15 -3.40 -16.82
N ILE A 248 10.95 -3.96 -16.97
CA ILE A 248 10.75 -5.41 -16.83
C ILE A 248 11.24 -6.10 -18.10
N GLY A 249 12.36 -6.83 -18.00
CA GLY A 249 12.92 -7.63 -19.08
C GLY A 249 12.19 -8.97 -19.27
N VAL A 250 12.17 -9.46 -20.52
CA VAL A 250 11.58 -10.77 -20.89
C VAL A 250 12.59 -11.68 -21.59
N GLU A 251 13.86 -11.27 -21.67
CA GLU A 251 14.90 -11.93 -22.46
C GLU A 251 15.23 -13.33 -21.92
N CYS A 252 15.03 -13.54 -20.61
CA CYS A 252 15.25 -14.82 -19.95
C CYS A 252 14.06 -15.79 -20.03
N LEU A 253 12.93 -15.38 -20.62
CA LEU A 253 11.73 -16.21 -20.76
C LEU A 253 11.71 -16.92 -22.12
N GLY A 254 11.61 -18.24 -22.09
CA GLY A 254 11.24 -19.03 -23.28
C GLY A 254 9.77 -18.78 -23.67
N SER A 255 9.43 -19.05 -24.93
CA SER A 255 8.06 -18.88 -25.45
C SER A 255 7.00 -19.62 -24.62
N ASP A 256 7.27 -20.86 -24.21
CA ASP A 256 6.33 -21.66 -23.40
C ASP A 256 6.05 -21.01 -22.03
N ASP A 257 7.10 -20.53 -21.35
CA ASP A 257 6.95 -19.86 -20.05
C ASP A 257 6.25 -18.50 -20.19
N LEU A 258 6.50 -17.77 -21.28
CA LEU A 258 5.82 -16.52 -21.57
C LEU A 258 4.31 -16.75 -21.80
N VAL A 259 3.94 -17.70 -22.66
CA VAL A 259 2.54 -18.09 -22.90
C VAL A 259 1.89 -18.56 -21.60
N ARG A 260 2.57 -19.40 -20.82
CA ARG A 260 2.10 -19.86 -19.51
C ARG A 260 1.90 -18.70 -18.53
N ALA A 261 2.73 -17.67 -18.56
CA ALA A 261 2.57 -16.50 -17.69
C ALA A 261 1.33 -15.67 -18.08
N PHE A 262 1.12 -15.43 -19.38
CA PHE A 262 -0.06 -14.72 -19.86
C PHE A 262 -1.35 -15.51 -19.61
N LEU A 263 -1.36 -16.83 -19.82
CA LEU A 263 -2.47 -17.70 -19.46
C LEU A 263 -2.77 -17.69 -17.95
N PHE A 264 -1.73 -17.65 -17.12
CA PHE A 264 -1.92 -17.49 -15.67
C PHE A 264 -2.61 -16.16 -15.35
N LEU A 265 -2.22 -15.06 -16.00
CA LEU A 265 -2.82 -13.74 -15.78
C LEU A 265 -4.26 -13.65 -16.28
N GLU A 266 -4.59 -14.32 -17.39
CA GLU A 266 -5.95 -14.42 -17.89
C GLU A 266 -6.87 -15.15 -16.91
N ASN A 267 -6.38 -16.23 -16.29
CA ASN A 267 -7.21 -17.09 -15.45
C ASN A 267 -7.19 -16.73 -13.96
N HIS A 268 -6.10 -16.14 -13.46
CA HIS A 268 -5.87 -15.91 -12.02
C HIS A 268 -5.17 -14.58 -11.72
N GLY A 269 -4.98 -13.72 -12.73
CA GLY A 269 -4.24 -12.48 -12.60
C GLY A 269 -5.00 -11.38 -11.87
N ASP A 270 -4.26 -10.52 -11.18
CA ASP A 270 -4.76 -9.23 -10.70
C ASP A 270 -4.70 -8.17 -11.80
N ARG A 271 -5.51 -7.11 -11.67
CA ARG A 271 -5.60 -6.05 -12.69
C ARG A 271 -4.25 -5.35 -12.94
N ILE A 272 -3.46 -5.07 -11.91
CA ILE A 272 -2.17 -4.37 -12.05
C ILE A 272 -1.23 -5.17 -12.95
N SER A 273 -1.12 -6.48 -12.71
CA SER A 273 -0.25 -7.35 -13.50
C SER A 273 -0.78 -7.64 -14.89
N GLN A 274 -2.09 -7.70 -15.09
CA GLN A 274 -2.69 -7.79 -16.42
C GLN A 274 -2.34 -6.55 -17.26
N LEU A 275 -2.47 -5.35 -16.68
CA LEU A 275 -2.07 -4.11 -17.34
C LEU A 275 -0.59 -4.13 -17.73
N GLY A 276 0.29 -4.54 -16.82
CA GLY A 276 1.71 -4.63 -17.12
C GLY A 276 2.04 -5.64 -18.23
N ALA A 277 1.37 -6.78 -18.25
CA ALA A 277 1.53 -7.76 -19.32
C ALA A 277 1.04 -7.24 -20.68
N ILE A 278 -0.02 -6.42 -20.72
CA ILE A 278 -0.47 -5.75 -21.95
C ILE A 278 0.59 -4.76 -22.44
N GLU A 279 1.10 -3.88 -21.56
CA GLU A 279 2.12 -2.88 -21.93
C GLU A 279 3.41 -3.55 -22.45
N ILE A 280 3.88 -4.59 -21.75
CA ILE A 280 5.04 -5.38 -22.18
C ILE A 280 4.72 -6.15 -23.47
N GLY A 281 3.51 -6.70 -23.58
CA GLY A 281 3.05 -7.46 -24.73
C GLY A 281 3.10 -6.65 -26.01
N PHE A 282 2.60 -5.41 -26.00
CA PHE A 282 2.70 -4.50 -27.16
C PHE A 282 4.15 -4.25 -27.59
N ARG A 283 5.07 -4.12 -26.63
CA ARG A 283 6.49 -3.90 -26.92
C ARG A 283 7.14 -5.07 -27.65
N ILE A 284 6.81 -6.31 -27.27
CA ILE A 284 7.51 -7.53 -27.72
C ILE A 284 6.73 -8.35 -28.75
N LEU A 285 5.56 -7.87 -29.16
CA LEU A 285 4.66 -8.57 -30.08
C LEU A 285 5.33 -8.98 -31.41
N PRO A 286 6.23 -8.18 -32.03
CA PRO A 286 6.89 -8.58 -33.27
C PRO A 286 7.78 -9.82 -33.11
N GLU A 287 8.46 -9.97 -31.97
CA GLU A 287 9.33 -11.12 -31.68
C GLU A 287 8.59 -12.30 -31.04
N ARG A 288 7.38 -12.06 -30.52
CA ARG A 288 6.56 -13.03 -29.77
C ARG A 288 5.10 -12.97 -30.22
N PRO A 289 4.76 -13.31 -31.49
CA PRO A 289 3.37 -13.26 -31.96
C PRO A 289 2.44 -14.24 -31.23
N GLU A 290 2.97 -15.27 -30.58
CA GLU A 290 2.19 -16.29 -29.87
C GLU A 290 1.32 -15.74 -28.72
N ILE A 291 1.64 -14.56 -28.17
CA ILE A 291 0.86 -13.94 -27.08
C ILE A 291 -0.26 -13.01 -27.55
N GLU A 292 -0.42 -12.76 -28.85
CA GLU A 292 -1.37 -11.76 -29.37
C GLU A 292 -2.81 -11.99 -28.88
N HIS A 293 -3.30 -13.23 -29.01
CA HIS A 293 -4.63 -13.62 -28.55
C HIS A 293 -4.83 -13.45 -27.03
N LEU A 294 -3.77 -13.66 -26.24
CA LEU A 294 -3.82 -13.47 -24.80
C LEU A 294 -3.89 -11.99 -24.44
N ILE A 295 -3.15 -11.12 -25.15
CA ILE A 295 -3.25 -9.66 -24.98
C ILE A 295 -4.68 -9.19 -25.27
N ILE A 296 -5.30 -9.68 -26.35
CA ILE A 296 -6.71 -9.39 -26.68
C ILE A 296 -7.62 -9.76 -25.51
N ASN A 297 -7.46 -10.96 -24.95
CA ASN A 297 -8.30 -11.43 -23.84
C ASN A 297 -8.10 -10.58 -22.58
N LEU A 298 -6.86 -10.23 -22.23
CA LEU A 298 -6.55 -9.36 -21.09
C LEU A 298 -7.19 -7.97 -21.24
N ILE A 299 -7.10 -7.36 -22.43
CA ILE A 299 -7.73 -6.06 -22.70
C ILE A 299 -9.25 -6.17 -22.56
N LYS A 300 -9.88 -7.21 -23.13
CA LYS A 300 -11.32 -7.45 -23.00
C LYS A 300 -11.73 -7.63 -21.54
N GLN A 301 -10.96 -8.37 -20.73
CA GLN A 301 -11.27 -8.55 -19.31
C GLN A 301 -11.20 -7.24 -18.51
N ILE A 302 -10.28 -6.33 -18.84
CA ILE A 302 -10.23 -4.99 -18.24
C ILE A 302 -11.41 -4.15 -18.72
N ARG A 303 -11.69 -4.18 -20.03
CA ARG A 303 -12.79 -3.45 -20.67
C ARG A 303 -14.15 -3.81 -20.08
N ASP A 304 -14.40 -5.11 -19.97
CA ASP A 304 -15.71 -5.68 -19.63
C ASP A 304 -15.94 -5.79 -18.11
N ASP A 305 -14.96 -5.41 -17.28
CA ASP A 305 -15.11 -5.39 -15.82
C ASP A 305 -16.11 -4.33 -15.38
N ASP A 306 -17.33 -4.72 -15.01
CA ASP A 306 -18.31 -3.81 -14.43
C ASP A 306 -17.94 -3.46 -12.99
N VAL A 307 -17.47 -2.22 -12.76
CA VAL A 307 -17.07 -1.71 -11.44
C VAL A 307 -18.18 -1.74 -10.39
N ASN A 308 -19.44 -1.79 -10.81
CA ASN A 308 -20.60 -1.91 -9.92
C ASN A 308 -21.01 -3.36 -9.68
N GLY A 309 -20.52 -4.30 -10.49
CA GLY A 309 -20.83 -5.71 -10.43
C GLY A 309 -20.21 -6.41 -9.21
N ASP A 310 -20.81 -7.53 -8.83
CA ASP A 310 -20.40 -8.30 -7.66
C ASP A 310 -19.05 -9.00 -7.82
N VAL A 311 -18.56 -9.17 -9.06
CA VAL A 311 -17.30 -9.86 -9.37
C VAL A 311 -16.19 -8.92 -9.87
N SER A 312 -16.31 -7.62 -9.60
CA SER A 312 -15.38 -6.63 -10.14
C SER A 312 -13.96 -6.75 -9.58
N GLY A 313 -12.98 -6.93 -10.47
CA GLY A 313 -11.57 -6.93 -10.11
C GLY A 313 -11.08 -5.54 -9.67
N PHE A 314 -11.62 -4.47 -10.26
CA PHE A 314 -11.29 -3.09 -9.87
C PHE A 314 -11.83 -2.72 -8.48
N LYS A 315 -13.02 -3.21 -8.11
CA LYS A 315 -13.58 -3.00 -6.76
C LYS A 315 -12.72 -3.67 -5.68
N ILE A 316 -12.24 -4.89 -5.94
CA ILE A 316 -11.32 -5.60 -5.06
C ILE A 316 -9.98 -4.87 -4.97
N LEU A 317 -9.39 -4.47 -6.11
CA LEU A 317 -8.12 -3.74 -6.14
C LEU A 317 -8.21 -2.44 -5.35
N SER A 318 -9.25 -1.65 -5.57
CA SER A 318 -9.50 -0.39 -4.84
C SER A 318 -9.62 -0.63 -3.34
N ALA A 319 -10.43 -1.60 -2.91
CA ALA A 319 -10.57 -1.95 -1.49
C ALA A 319 -9.24 -2.39 -0.85
N LEU A 320 -8.48 -3.23 -1.53
CA LEU A 320 -7.18 -3.71 -1.03
C LEU A 320 -6.14 -2.60 -1.00
N PHE A 321 -6.13 -1.72 -2.00
CA PHE A 321 -5.26 -0.54 -1.98
C PHE A 321 -5.55 0.33 -0.76
N VAL A 322 -6.82 0.70 -0.54
CA VAL A 322 -7.25 1.47 0.65
C VAL A 322 -6.87 0.76 1.96
N LEU A 323 -7.10 -0.56 2.03
CA LEU A 323 -6.79 -1.36 3.21
C LEU A 323 -5.30 -1.38 3.54
N VAL A 324 -4.47 -1.71 2.54
CA VAL A 324 -3.03 -1.83 2.71
C VAL A 324 -2.45 -0.46 3.01
N ASP A 325 -2.79 0.54 2.21
CA ASP A 325 -2.25 1.89 2.32
C ASP A 325 -2.60 2.54 3.67
N GLY A 326 -3.85 2.36 4.12
CA GLY A 326 -4.29 2.81 5.43
C GLY A 326 -3.63 2.04 6.59
N GLU A 327 -3.37 0.74 6.46
CA GLU A 327 -2.62 0.00 7.49
C GLU A 327 -1.15 0.45 7.53
N LEU A 328 -0.49 0.66 6.39
CA LEU A 328 0.88 1.19 6.34
C LEU A 328 0.97 2.57 6.98
N SER A 329 0.01 3.45 6.69
CA SER A 329 -0.10 4.75 7.35
C SER A 329 -0.28 4.61 8.87
N LYS A 330 -1.19 3.74 9.31
CA LYS A 330 -1.45 3.50 10.74
C LYS A 330 -0.18 3.08 11.49
N ILE A 331 0.60 2.16 10.93
CA ILE A 331 1.85 1.72 11.56
C ILE A 331 3.04 2.65 11.25
N ARG A 332 2.79 3.73 10.51
CA ARG A 332 3.78 4.71 10.04
C ARG A 332 4.95 4.07 9.28
N LEU A 333 4.66 2.99 8.54
CA LEU A 333 5.65 2.40 7.66
C LEU A 333 5.83 3.32 6.45
N PHE A 334 7.10 3.62 6.17
CA PHE A 334 7.53 4.55 5.12
C PHE A 334 7.17 6.02 5.35
N SER A 335 7.06 6.47 6.61
CA SER A 335 6.75 7.88 6.92
C SER A 335 7.82 8.88 6.51
N GLU A 336 9.06 8.42 6.30
CA GLU A 336 10.20 9.27 5.92
C GLU A 336 10.46 9.28 4.41
N GLU A 337 9.75 8.42 3.67
CA GLU A 337 9.85 8.28 2.21
C GLU A 337 8.75 9.08 1.50
N PRO A 338 8.95 9.43 0.22
CA PRO A 338 7.91 10.06 -0.56
C PRO A 338 6.63 9.19 -0.66
N PRO A 339 5.43 9.81 -0.71
CA PRO A 339 4.18 9.07 -0.75
C PRO A 339 4.07 8.05 -1.91
N PHE A 340 4.66 8.33 -3.08
CA PHE A 340 4.66 7.39 -4.20
C PHE A 340 5.28 6.03 -3.81
N TYR A 341 6.34 6.00 -3.01
CA TYR A 341 7.00 4.75 -2.65
C TYR A 341 6.12 3.89 -1.73
N ARG A 342 5.44 4.55 -0.78
CA ARG A 342 4.43 3.90 0.07
C ARG A 342 3.26 3.38 -0.77
N ARG A 343 2.74 4.17 -1.71
CA ARG A 343 1.65 3.75 -2.61
C ARG A 343 2.06 2.62 -3.56
N LEU A 344 3.31 2.59 -4.03
CA LEU A 344 3.85 1.47 -4.82
C LEU A 344 3.85 0.18 -3.99
N ALA A 345 4.35 0.24 -2.75
CA ALA A 345 4.29 -0.89 -1.80
C ALA A 345 2.85 -1.35 -1.54
N SER A 346 1.93 -0.40 -1.37
CA SER A 346 0.50 -0.68 -1.17
C SER A 346 -0.14 -1.38 -2.37
N LEU A 347 0.10 -0.90 -3.59
CA LEU A 347 -0.46 -1.46 -4.83
C LEU A 347 0.13 -2.84 -5.15
N ALA A 348 1.44 -3.03 -4.97
CA ALA A 348 2.09 -4.32 -5.18
C ALA A 348 1.55 -5.39 -4.20
N GLN A 349 1.32 -5.01 -2.94
CA GLN A 349 0.73 -5.90 -1.96
C GLN A 349 -0.75 -6.16 -2.23
N ALA A 350 -1.51 -5.15 -2.66
CA ALA A 350 -2.90 -5.32 -3.08
C ALA A 350 -3.01 -6.32 -4.24
N ALA A 351 -2.17 -6.18 -5.26
CA ALA A 351 -2.05 -7.12 -6.38
C ALA A 351 -1.71 -8.54 -5.90
N LEU A 352 -0.74 -8.68 -5.00
CA LEU A 352 -0.36 -9.98 -4.42
C LEU A 352 -1.52 -10.64 -3.69
N ILE A 353 -2.26 -9.88 -2.87
CA ILE A 353 -3.44 -10.38 -2.16
C ILE A 353 -4.54 -10.77 -3.15
N CYS A 354 -4.85 -9.94 -4.17
CA CYS A 354 -5.83 -10.23 -5.21
C CYS A 354 -5.63 -11.63 -5.81
N ARG A 355 -4.40 -11.96 -6.20
CA ARG A 355 -4.07 -13.29 -6.76
C ARG A 355 -4.37 -14.44 -5.81
N GLN A 356 -4.30 -14.23 -4.50
CA GLN A 356 -4.63 -15.27 -3.52
C GLN A 356 -6.13 -15.39 -3.24
N LEU A 357 -6.93 -14.37 -3.59
CA LEU A 357 -8.38 -14.35 -3.38
C LEU A 357 -9.15 -14.97 -4.55
N PHE A 358 -8.58 -15.04 -5.76
CA PHE A 358 -9.31 -15.45 -6.97
C PHE A 358 -9.94 -16.86 -6.89
N ASP A 359 -9.27 -17.81 -6.23
CA ASP A 359 -9.80 -19.17 -6.01
C ASP A 359 -10.74 -19.27 -4.78
N SER A 360 -11.07 -18.14 -4.16
CA SER A 360 -11.83 -18.08 -2.91
C SER A 360 -13.22 -17.54 -3.16
N ASN A 361 -14.24 -18.26 -2.68
CA ASN A 361 -15.63 -17.82 -2.77
C ASN A 361 -15.91 -16.71 -1.73
N ILE A 362 -15.36 -15.52 -1.98
CA ILE A 362 -15.47 -14.34 -1.11
C ILE A 362 -16.58 -13.42 -1.65
N ASP A 363 -17.43 -12.96 -0.75
CA ASP A 363 -18.37 -11.88 -1.03
C ASP A 363 -17.60 -10.56 -1.16
N ILE A 364 -17.44 -10.09 -2.39
CA ILE A 364 -16.65 -8.91 -2.73
C ILE A 364 -17.29 -7.64 -2.19
N HIS A 365 -18.62 -7.56 -2.11
CA HIS A 365 -19.27 -6.38 -1.55
C HIS A 365 -19.03 -6.32 -0.04
N ALA A 366 -19.23 -7.43 0.68
CA ALA A 366 -18.94 -7.49 2.11
C ALA A 366 -17.45 -7.25 2.40
N PHE A 367 -16.55 -7.76 1.56
CA PHE A 367 -15.12 -7.51 1.68
C PHE A 367 -14.75 -6.03 1.46
N TYR A 368 -15.32 -5.40 0.43
CA TYR A 368 -15.14 -3.98 0.14
C TYR A 368 -15.58 -3.12 1.34
N GLU A 369 -16.80 -3.35 1.85
CA GLU A 369 -17.32 -2.66 3.03
C GLU A 369 -16.43 -2.88 4.25
N TRP A 370 -15.99 -4.12 4.50
CA TRP A 370 -15.08 -4.42 5.59
C TRP A 370 -13.75 -3.67 5.46
N ALA A 371 -13.15 -3.64 4.27
CA ALA A 371 -11.87 -2.98 4.03
C ALA A 371 -11.95 -1.47 4.26
N VAL A 372 -12.96 -0.83 3.68
CA VAL A 372 -13.22 0.62 3.81
C VAL A 372 -13.52 0.97 5.27
N ASN A 373 -14.37 0.20 5.96
CA ASN A 373 -14.69 0.47 7.36
C ASN A 373 -13.50 0.27 8.32
N ASN A 374 -12.53 -0.58 7.96
CA ASN A 374 -11.35 -0.80 8.79
C ASN A 374 -10.27 0.28 8.60
N ARG A 375 -9.98 0.69 7.37
CA ARG A 375 -8.80 1.53 7.07
C ARG A 375 -9.07 2.70 6.13
N GLY A 376 -10.31 2.89 5.68
CA GLY A 376 -10.71 4.00 4.82
C GLY A 376 -10.39 5.36 5.41
N GLU A 377 -10.70 5.60 6.69
CA GLU A 377 -10.38 6.88 7.35
C GLU A 377 -8.88 7.15 7.35
N GLN A 378 -8.08 6.18 7.80
CA GLN A 378 -6.63 6.34 7.88
C GLN A 378 -6.00 6.59 6.51
N HIS A 379 -6.40 5.83 5.49
CA HIS A 379 -5.98 6.04 4.11
C HIS A 379 -6.36 7.44 3.62
N TYR A 380 -7.64 7.83 3.80
CA TYR A 380 -8.16 9.10 3.29
C TYR A 380 -7.39 10.30 3.84
N PHE A 381 -7.24 10.38 5.16
CA PHE A 381 -6.56 11.52 5.80
C PHE A 381 -5.05 11.50 5.59
N GLN A 382 -4.41 10.33 5.53
CA GLN A 382 -3.01 10.25 5.12
C GLN A 382 -2.84 10.81 3.70
N SER A 383 -3.65 10.38 2.75
CA SER A 383 -3.57 10.83 1.36
C SER A 383 -3.85 12.34 1.22
N LEU A 384 -4.79 12.91 1.97
CA LEU A 384 -5.00 14.36 1.99
C LEU A 384 -3.78 15.13 2.52
N VAL A 385 -3.10 14.60 3.52
CA VAL A 385 -1.88 15.22 4.06
C VAL A 385 -0.70 15.07 3.08
N ASP A 386 -0.61 13.92 2.40
CA ASP A 386 0.39 13.65 1.37
C ASP A 386 0.31 14.64 0.20
N MET A 387 -0.86 15.26 -0.06
CA MET A 387 -1.02 16.28 -1.10
C MET A 387 -0.08 17.47 -0.92
N ARG A 388 0.47 17.71 0.28
CA ARG A 388 1.57 18.67 0.49
C ARG A 388 2.75 18.41 -0.45
N MET A 389 3.15 17.15 -0.55
CA MET A 389 4.24 16.66 -1.39
C MET A 389 3.76 16.30 -2.79
N GLU A 390 2.53 15.78 -2.90
CA GLU A 390 1.95 15.25 -4.14
C GLU A 390 0.60 15.90 -4.47
N PRO A 391 0.57 17.19 -4.84
CA PRO A 391 -0.65 18.01 -4.93
C PRO A 391 -1.66 17.56 -5.99
N ARG A 392 -1.26 16.70 -6.93
CA ARG A 392 -2.13 16.23 -8.02
C ARG A 392 -2.79 14.88 -7.75
N TRP A 393 -2.47 14.22 -6.64
CA TRP A 393 -3.10 12.94 -6.28
C TRP A 393 -4.08 13.11 -5.11
N ASN A 394 -5.36 13.12 -5.43
CA ASN A 394 -6.45 13.17 -4.46
C ASN A 394 -6.85 11.74 -4.03
N PRO A 395 -7.15 11.47 -2.75
CA PRO A 395 -7.65 10.15 -2.33
C PRO A 395 -8.90 9.66 -3.07
N ASP A 396 -9.74 10.57 -3.57
CA ASP A 396 -10.92 10.21 -4.36
C ASP A 396 -10.53 9.46 -5.66
N PHE A 397 -9.28 9.59 -6.13
CA PHE A 397 -8.77 8.86 -7.30
C PHE A 397 -8.42 7.39 -7.01
N GLY A 398 -8.43 6.98 -5.74
CA GLY A 398 -8.34 5.57 -5.34
C GLY A 398 -9.61 4.75 -5.61
N MET A 399 -10.68 5.36 -6.11
CA MET A 399 -11.94 4.68 -6.43
C MET A 399 -11.79 3.75 -7.65
N ALA A 400 -12.51 2.62 -7.62
CA ALA A 400 -12.47 1.60 -8.67
C ALA A 400 -12.70 2.15 -10.09
N ALA A 401 -13.68 3.03 -10.27
CA ALA A 401 -13.98 3.66 -11.56
C ALA A 401 -12.81 4.50 -12.09
N GLN A 402 -12.17 5.28 -11.21
CA GLN A 402 -11.03 6.11 -11.59
C GLN A 402 -9.77 5.27 -11.89
N ILE A 403 -9.51 4.22 -11.10
CA ILE A 403 -8.42 3.28 -11.39
C ILE A 403 -8.65 2.59 -12.75
N LYS A 404 -9.90 2.20 -13.06
CA LYS A 404 -10.23 1.64 -14.38
C LYS A 404 -9.99 2.65 -15.51
N ALA A 405 -10.33 3.92 -15.31
CA ALA A 405 -10.07 4.97 -16.29
C ALA A 405 -8.57 5.21 -16.53
N ASP A 406 -7.75 5.21 -15.46
CA ASP A 406 -6.28 5.25 -15.54
C ASP A 406 -5.74 4.09 -16.40
N PHE A 407 -6.26 2.88 -16.19
CA PHE A 407 -5.85 1.70 -16.95
C PHE A 407 -6.16 1.83 -18.43
N TYR A 408 -7.33 2.37 -18.79
CA TYR A 408 -7.65 2.67 -20.18
C TYR A 408 -6.68 3.69 -20.79
N GLY A 409 -6.41 4.78 -20.07
CA GLY A 409 -5.45 5.79 -20.50
C GLY A 409 -4.08 5.16 -20.79
N ARG A 410 -3.61 4.30 -19.88
CA ARG A 410 -2.33 3.59 -20.03
C ARG A 410 -2.31 2.62 -21.21
N ILE A 411 -3.37 1.84 -21.42
CA ILE A 411 -3.47 0.93 -22.58
C ILE A 411 -3.42 1.73 -23.88
N LEU A 412 -4.14 2.85 -23.98
CA LEU A 412 -4.15 3.70 -25.17
C LEU A 412 -2.79 4.38 -25.41
N ILE A 413 -2.14 4.87 -24.36
CA ILE A 413 -0.79 5.46 -24.47
C ILE A 413 0.22 4.41 -24.93
N ALA A 414 0.17 3.20 -24.36
CA ALA A 414 1.05 2.11 -24.72
C ALA A 414 0.81 1.61 -26.15
N SER A 415 -0.46 1.48 -26.57
CA SER A 415 -0.80 1.08 -27.94
C SER A 415 -0.31 2.11 -28.96
N GLN A 416 -0.46 3.40 -28.70
CA GLN A 416 0.07 4.45 -29.58
C GLN A 416 1.60 4.44 -29.62
N ARG A 417 2.27 4.24 -28.47
CA ARG A 417 3.74 4.15 -28.40
C ARG A 417 4.28 2.99 -29.25
N TYR A 418 3.59 1.85 -29.24
CA TYR A 418 3.97 0.64 -29.96
C TYR A 418 3.09 0.37 -31.18
N ARG A 419 2.53 1.41 -31.79
CA ARG A 419 1.57 1.25 -32.90
C ARG A 419 2.11 0.40 -34.04
N MET A 420 3.38 0.58 -34.38
CA MET A 420 4.05 -0.17 -35.47
C MET A 420 4.20 -1.67 -35.18
N ASN A 421 4.08 -2.09 -33.92
CA ASN A 421 4.17 -3.49 -33.52
C ASN A 421 2.83 -4.22 -33.68
N ILE A 422 1.72 -3.47 -33.73
CA ILE A 422 0.36 -4.01 -33.78
C ILE A 422 -0.06 -4.07 -35.25
N LYS A 423 -0.20 -5.29 -35.78
CA LYS A 423 -0.63 -5.51 -37.16
C LYS A 423 -2.14 -5.37 -37.31
N ASP A 424 -2.60 -5.09 -38.52
CA ASP A 424 -4.03 -5.10 -38.87
C ASP A 424 -4.67 -6.44 -38.46
N GLY A 425 -5.77 -6.39 -37.71
CA GLY A 425 -6.41 -7.56 -37.13
C GLY A 425 -7.27 -7.22 -35.92
N GLU A 426 -7.67 -8.25 -35.16
CA GLU A 426 -8.56 -8.09 -34.00
C GLU A 426 -7.97 -7.17 -32.93
N LEU A 427 -6.66 -7.30 -32.64
CA LEU A 427 -6.00 -6.45 -31.66
C LEU A 427 -5.99 -4.98 -32.10
N TYR A 428 -5.72 -4.72 -33.38
CA TYR A 428 -5.75 -3.37 -33.95
C TYR A 428 -7.13 -2.74 -33.82
N GLU A 429 -8.19 -3.46 -34.22
CA GLU A 429 -9.57 -2.98 -34.09
C GLU A 429 -9.98 -2.76 -32.64
N LEU A 430 -9.52 -3.61 -31.72
CA LEU A 430 -9.82 -3.47 -30.30
C LEU A 430 -9.25 -2.17 -29.70
N VAL A 431 -8.04 -1.76 -30.09
CA VAL A 431 -7.35 -0.61 -29.48
C VAL A 431 -7.42 0.68 -30.29
N PHE A 432 -7.63 0.59 -31.61
CA PHE A 432 -7.68 1.75 -32.52
C PHE A 432 -9.00 1.87 -33.30
N GLY A 433 -9.87 0.86 -33.25
CA GLY A 433 -11.17 0.92 -33.90
C GLY A 433 -12.10 1.95 -33.24
N ASN A 434 -13.19 2.28 -33.93
CA ASN A 434 -14.18 3.27 -33.47
C ASN A 434 -15.56 2.64 -33.16
N GLU A 435 -15.65 1.31 -33.22
CA GLU A 435 -16.89 0.58 -32.95
C GLU A 435 -17.13 0.43 -31.45
N SER A 436 -18.38 0.18 -31.01
CA SER A 436 -18.75 0.04 -29.59
C SER A 436 -17.97 -1.03 -28.82
N GLY A 437 -17.27 -1.94 -29.51
CA GLY A 437 -16.39 -2.94 -28.92
C GLY A 437 -14.93 -2.50 -28.74
N SER A 438 -14.50 -1.35 -29.27
CA SER A 438 -13.14 -0.86 -29.09
C SER A 438 -13.01 0.00 -27.83
N LEU A 439 -11.77 0.35 -27.47
CA LEU A 439 -11.49 1.17 -26.29
C LEU A 439 -11.83 2.66 -26.49
N ASP A 440 -11.75 3.18 -27.71
CA ASP A 440 -11.90 4.61 -27.99
C ASP A 440 -13.30 5.16 -27.63
N PRO A 441 -14.42 4.48 -27.92
CA PRO A 441 -15.75 4.96 -27.53
C PRO A 441 -16.04 4.85 -26.03
N LEU A 442 -15.26 4.06 -25.29
CA LEU A 442 -15.37 3.89 -23.84
C LEU A 442 -14.57 4.97 -23.07
N TYR A 443 -13.95 5.89 -23.81
CA TYR A 443 -13.15 6.97 -23.31
C TYR A 443 -14.01 8.10 -22.72
N GLU A 444 -14.13 8.15 -21.39
CA GLU A 444 -14.84 9.24 -20.70
C GLU A 444 -13.87 10.33 -20.25
N PHE A 445 -13.73 11.38 -21.06
CA PHE A 445 -12.94 12.56 -20.71
C PHE A 445 -13.52 13.23 -19.44
N PRO A 446 -12.70 13.62 -18.45
CA PRO A 446 -11.23 13.68 -18.48
C PRO A 446 -10.52 12.55 -17.72
N ALA A 447 -11.25 11.54 -17.23
CA ALA A 447 -10.75 10.61 -16.22
C ALA A 447 -9.42 9.92 -16.57
N PRO A 448 -9.16 9.47 -17.82
CA PRO A 448 -7.88 8.85 -18.19
C PRO A 448 -6.66 9.78 -18.22
N PHE A 449 -6.84 11.10 -18.15
CA PHE A 449 -5.75 12.09 -18.16
C PHE A 449 -5.36 12.57 -16.76
N ILE A 450 -6.08 12.13 -15.73
CA ILE A 450 -5.75 12.44 -14.34
C ILE A 450 -4.49 11.68 -13.97
N SER A 451 -3.61 12.30 -13.19
CA SER A 451 -2.39 11.67 -12.69
C SER A 451 -2.68 10.31 -12.03
N GLY A 452 -1.86 9.31 -12.33
CA GLY A 452 -1.93 8.00 -11.69
C GLY A 452 -1.46 8.03 -10.23
N PRO A 453 -1.63 6.92 -9.49
CA PRO A 453 -1.35 6.84 -8.06
C PRO A 453 0.12 7.05 -7.67
N LEU A 454 1.05 7.08 -8.63
CA LEU A 454 2.48 7.29 -8.36
C LEU A 454 3.01 8.62 -8.94
N GLU A 455 2.13 9.44 -9.52
CA GLU A 455 2.49 10.62 -10.32
C GLU A 455 2.09 11.96 -9.65
N GLY A 456 1.54 11.91 -8.43
CA GLY A 456 0.94 13.08 -7.79
C GLY A 456 1.91 14.23 -7.52
N GLY A 457 3.21 13.94 -7.42
CA GLY A 457 4.29 14.93 -7.27
C GLY A 457 4.82 15.52 -8.57
N GLU A 458 4.44 14.96 -9.73
CA GLU A 458 4.94 15.41 -11.03
C GLU A 458 4.11 16.57 -11.57
N ASN A 459 4.75 17.51 -12.29
CA ASN A 459 4.00 18.57 -12.98
C ASN A 459 3.23 18.00 -14.18
N SER A 460 2.08 18.60 -14.51
CA SER A 460 1.41 18.21 -15.76
C SER A 460 2.28 18.59 -16.95
N LEU A 461 2.46 17.64 -17.86
CA LEU A 461 3.13 17.86 -19.15
C LEU A 461 2.19 18.50 -20.17
N ASN A 462 0.87 18.42 -19.95
CA ASN A 462 -0.12 18.98 -20.86
C ASN A 462 -0.18 20.50 -20.70
N ILE A 463 0.15 21.21 -21.78
CA ILE A 463 0.05 22.67 -21.84
C ILE A 463 -1.42 23.06 -22.00
N LEU A 464 -1.86 24.06 -21.24
CA LEU A 464 -3.21 24.59 -21.35
C LEU A 464 -3.40 25.25 -22.73
N PRO A 465 -4.40 24.84 -23.52
CA PRO A 465 -4.71 25.47 -24.81
C PRO A 465 -5.05 26.97 -24.67
N THR A 466 -4.70 27.75 -25.69
CA THR A 466 -4.94 29.20 -25.73
C THR A 466 -6.43 29.51 -25.61
N GLU A 467 -7.29 28.75 -26.29
CA GLU A 467 -8.74 28.95 -26.29
C GLU A 467 -9.34 28.76 -24.88
N LEU A 468 -8.83 27.78 -24.12
CA LEU A 468 -9.23 27.59 -22.73
C LEU A 468 -8.71 28.71 -21.83
N THR A 469 -7.49 29.21 -22.09
CA THR A 469 -6.91 30.34 -21.36
C THR A 469 -7.75 31.60 -21.53
N GLU A 470 -8.08 31.98 -22.77
CA GLU A 470 -8.94 33.12 -23.08
C GLU A 470 -10.34 32.97 -22.45
N THR A 471 -10.89 31.75 -22.49
CA THR A 471 -12.17 31.43 -21.85
C THR A 471 -12.12 31.64 -20.33
N ILE A 472 -11.06 31.16 -19.67
CA ILE A 472 -10.84 31.33 -18.23
C ILE A 472 -10.76 32.81 -17.88
N GLU A 473 -9.96 33.58 -18.62
CA GLU A 473 -9.79 35.02 -18.38
C GLU A 473 -11.11 35.78 -18.55
N SER A 474 -11.87 35.48 -19.61
CA SER A 474 -13.18 36.08 -19.86
C SER A 474 -14.19 35.76 -18.75
N GLN A 475 -14.27 34.49 -18.33
CA GLN A 475 -15.20 34.04 -17.30
C GLN A 475 -14.89 34.62 -15.91
N LEU A 476 -13.61 34.74 -15.55
CA LEU A 476 -13.18 35.24 -14.23
C LEU A 476 -13.19 36.76 -14.12
N ASN A 477 -13.19 37.48 -15.25
CA ASN A 477 -13.32 38.94 -15.28
C ASN A 477 -14.76 39.44 -15.49
N ALA A 478 -15.75 38.54 -15.51
CA ALA A 478 -17.16 38.90 -15.62
C ALA A 478 -17.64 39.73 -14.41
N ASP A 479 -18.60 40.64 -14.63
CA ASP A 479 -19.16 41.50 -13.58
C ASP A 479 -19.96 40.72 -12.53
N GLU A 480 -20.59 39.60 -12.94
CA GLU A 480 -21.32 38.69 -12.06
C GLU A 480 -20.56 37.37 -11.90
N ILE A 481 -20.23 37.02 -10.65
CA ILE A 481 -19.45 35.82 -10.33
C ILE A 481 -20.36 34.73 -9.75
N GLY A 482 -20.53 33.66 -10.52
CA GLY A 482 -21.26 32.45 -10.13
C GLY A 482 -20.43 31.17 -10.34
N PRO A 483 -20.98 29.98 -10.06
CA PRO A 483 -20.30 28.71 -10.28
C PRO A 483 -19.73 28.56 -11.70
N LYS A 484 -20.50 29.00 -12.71
CA LYS A 484 -20.13 28.94 -14.13
C LYS A 484 -18.86 29.72 -14.47
N SER A 485 -18.53 30.76 -13.69
CA SER A 485 -17.31 31.55 -13.87
C SER A 485 -16.03 30.74 -13.63
N PHE A 486 -16.12 29.63 -12.90
CA PHE A 486 -14.95 28.83 -12.51
C PHE A 486 -14.83 27.49 -13.24
N ILE A 487 -15.87 27.04 -13.96
CA ILE A 487 -15.96 25.68 -14.52
C ILE A 487 -14.76 25.36 -15.41
N THR A 488 -14.41 26.24 -16.35
CA THR A 488 -13.30 25.99 -17.28
C THR A 488 -11.99 25.84 -16.51
N LEU A 489 -11.70 26.75 -15.57
CA LEU A 489 -10.47 26.71 -14.77
C LEU A 489 -10.36 25.41 -13.96
N VAL A 490 -11.43 25.04 -13.24
CA VAL A 490 -11.37 23.87 -12.36
C VAL A 490 -11.26 22.56 -13.13
N ASN A 491 -11.95 22.45 -14.27
CA ASN A 491 -11.85 21.27 -15.13
C ASN A 491 -10.47 21.19 -15.81
N SER A 492 -9.86 22.33 -16.14
CA SER A 492 -8.51 22.38 -16.70
C SER A 492 -7.44 21.96 -15.70
N ALA A 493 -7.59 22.24 -14.41
CA ALA A 493 -6.56 22.04 -13.38
C ALA A 493 -6.16 20.58 -13.12
N LEU A 494 -7.03 19.63 -13.46
CA LEU A 494 -6.76 18.19 -13.33
C LEU A 494 -5.88 17.65 -14.47
N ILE A 495 -5.96 18.27 -15.64
CA ILE A 495 -5.41 17.75 -16.89
C ILE A 495 -4.19 18.55 -17.30
N TYR A 496 -4.31 19.87 -17.29
CA TYR A 496 -3.35 20.81 -17.83
C TYR A 496 -2.55 21.49 -16.74
N ARG A 497 -1.38 21.98 -17.12
CA ARG A 497 -0.59 22.88 -16.29
C ARG A 497 -1.27 24.24 -16.25
N VAL A 498 -1.97 24.51 -15.15
CA VAL A 498 -2.52 25.82 -14.79
C VAL A 498 -1.43 26.66 -14.14
N HIS A 499 -1.38 27.95 -14.47
CA HIS A 499 -0.35 28.88 -14.02
C HIS A 499 -0.86 29.75 -12.85
N SER A 500 0.07 30.38 -12.12
CA SER A 500 -0.26 31.14 -10.91
C SER A 500 -1.12 32.37 -11.18
N ASP A 501 -0.96 32.99 -12.35
CA ASP A 501 -1.79 34.10 -12.85
C ASP A 501 -3.28 33.76 -12.90
N GLN A 502 -3.63 32.56 -13.37
CA GLN A 502 -5.02 32.09 -13.42
C GLN A 502 -5.60 31.86 -12.02
N ALA A 503 -4.79 31.37 -11.08
CA ALA A 503 -5.20 31.25 -9.69
C ALA A 503 -5.38 32.63 -9.02
N GLU A 504 -4.55 33.62 -9.36
CA GLU A 504 -4.71 35.00 -8.90
C GLU A 504 -5.99 35.66 -9.46
N LEU A 505 -6.33 35.41 -10.73
CA LEU A 505 -7.60 35.84 -11.31
C LEU A 505 -8.80 35.23 -10.57
N ALA A 506 -8.74 33.94 -10.24
CA ALA A 506 -9.79 33.28 -9.47
C ALA A 506 -9.92 33.88 -8.06
N ALA A 507 -8.81 34.19 -7.40
CA ALA A 507 -8.83 34.83 -6.08
C ALA A 507 -9.44 36.24 -6.14
N LYS A 508 -9.12 37.02 -7.19
CA LYS A 508 -9.71 38.33 -7.46
C LYS A 508 -11.21 38.23 -7.73
N ALA A 509 -11.65 37.28 -8.55
CA ALA A 509 -13.06 37.03 -8.85
C ALA A 509 -13.86 36.70 -7.57
N LEU A 510 -13.34 35.81 -6.71
CA LEU A 510 -13.95 35.50 -5.43
C LEU A 510 -14.07 36.75 -4.54
N LYS A 511 -13.05 37.61 -4.51
CA LYS A 511 -13.08 38.86 -3.74
C LYS A 511 -14.09 39.86 -4.30
N LEU A 512 -14.21 39.99 -5.62
CA LEU A 512 -15.20 40.85 -6.29
C LEU A 512 -16.64 40.41 -5.97
N GLY A 513 -16.90 39.10 -5.98
CA GLY A 513 -18.16 38.52 -5.50
C GLY A 513 -18.37 38.61 -3.98
N ASN A 514 -17.54 39.36 -3.26
CA ASN A 514 -17.51 39.47 -1.80
C ASN A 514 -17.49 38.08 -1.13
N TYR A 515 -16.79 37.09 -1.71
CA TYR A 515 -16.74 35.70 -1.25
C TYR A 515 -18.11 34.99 -1.21
N ARG A 516 -19.00 35.33 -2.14
CA ARG A 516 -20.26 34.62 -2.41
C ARG A 516 -20.38 34.37 -3.91
N MET A 517 -20.98 33.25 -4.27
CA MET A 517 -21.31 32.96 -5.67
C MET A 517 -22.80 33.17 -5.87
N THR A 518 -23.20 33.85 -6.94
CA THR A 518 -24.61 33.99 -7.33
C THR A 518 -25.06 32.77 -8.14
N ASN A 519 -26.37 32.55 -8.22
CA ASN A 519 -26.98 31.53 -9.09
C ASN A 519 -26.47 30.09 -8.84
N ILE A 520 -26.31 29.72 -7.56
CA ILE A 520 -26.01 28.34 -7.18
C ILE A 520 -27.27 27.49 -7.38
N GLU A 521 -27.18 26.46 -8.21
CA GLU A 521 -28.29 25.57 -8.52
C GLU A 521 -28.46 24.48 -7.43
N SER A 522 -27.35 24.00 -6.86
CA SER A 522 -27.37 22.95 -5.84
C SER A 522 -26.14 22.95 -4.95
N LYS A 523 -26.23 22.29 -3.77
CA LYS A 523 -25.07 22.03 -2.91
C LYS A 523 -23.98 21.24 -3.65
N SER A 524 -24.37 20.27 -4.49
CA SER A 524 -23.42 19.47 -5.28
C SER A 524 -22.60 20.34 -6.24
N GLN A 525 -23.24 21.28 -6.93
CA GLN A 525 -22.54 22.24 -7.80
C GLN A 525 -21.56 23.10 -7.01
N LEU A 526 -21.96 23.62 -5.85
CA LEU A 526 -21.08 24.38 -4.96
C LEU A 526 -19.87 23.56 -4.54
N LEU A 527 -20.08 22.32 -4.07
CA LEU A 527 -18.99 21.42 -3.68
C LEU A 527 -18.06 21.09 -4.84
N GLY A 528 -18.60 20.86 -6.04
CA GLY A 528 -17.81 20.61 -7.25
C GLY A 528 -16.85 21.78 -7.53
N ILE A 529 -17.35 23.01 -7.48
CA ILE A 529 -16.51 24.21 -7.69
C ILE A 529 -15.50 24.40 -6.57
N LEU A 530 -15.88 24.24 -5.30
CA LEU A 530 -14.95 24.41 -4.18
C LEU A 530 -13.85 23.34 -4.18
N ASN A 531 -14.17 22.08 -4.51
CA ASN A 531 -13.17 21.02 -4.68
C ASN A 531 -12.24 21.36 -5.84
N GLY A 532 -12.81 21.79 -6.97
CA GLY A 532 -12.06 22.24 -8.13
C GLY A 532 -11.10 23.39 -7.83
N LEU A 533 -11.55 24.41 -7.10
CA LEU A 533 -10.73 25.53 -6.65
C LEU A 533 -9.63 25.07 -5.69
N ALA A 534 -9.92 24.13 -4.78
CA ALA A 534 -8.91 23.53 -3.91
C ALA A 534 -7.83 22.80 -4.73
N THR A 535 -8.23 22.07 -5.78
CA THR A 535 -7.29 21.45 -6.73
C THR A 535 -6.44 22.50 -7.45
N VAL A 536 -7.01 23.61 -7.90
CA VAL A 536 -6.26 24.73 -8.50
C VAL A 536 -5.26 25.29 -7.49
N VAL A 537 -5.66 25.48 -6.23
CA VAL A 537 -4.75 25.93 -5.15
C VAL A 537 -3.58 24.96 -5.00
N ALA A 538 -3.85 23.66 -4.94
CA ALA A 538 -2.84 22.64 -4.75
C ALA A 538 -1.85 22.59 -5.94
N SER A 539 -2.36 22.55 -7.17
CA SER A 539 -1.55 22.40 -8.39
C SER A 539 -0.72 23.64 -8.71
N THR A 540 -1.24 24.84 -8.45
CA THR A 540 -0.53 26.11 -8.69
C THR A 540 0.31 26.57 -7.50
N ARG A 541 0.13 25.92 -6.34
CA ARG A 541 0.62 26.37 -5.03
C ARG A 541 0.29 27.83 -4.70
N SER A 542 -0.88 28.33 -5.13
CA SER A 542 -1.29 29.71 -4.90
C SER A 542 -1.78 29.95 -3.46
N LYS A 543 -0.94 30.63 -2.66
CA LYS A 543 -1.28 31.06 -1.29
C LYS A 543 -2.42 32.09 -1.28
N THR A 544 -2.51 32.94 -2.31
CA THR A 544 -3.57 33.95 -2.42
C THR A 544 -4.94 33.29 -2.59
N LEU A 545 -5.05 32.33 -3.51
CA LEU A 545 -6.28 31.58 -3.72
C LEU A 545 -6.62 30.69 -2.52
N ALA A 546 -5.62 30.10 -1.85
CA ALA A 546 -5.83 29.34 -0.62
C ALA A 546 -6.52 30.17 0.48
N ASN A 547 -6.06 31.41 0.68
CA ASN A 547 -6.66 32.33 1.65
C ASN A 547 -8.08 32.77 1.24
N ALA A 548 -8.31 33.02 -0.05
CA ALA A 548 -9.65 33.30 -0.56
C ALA A 548 -10.60 32.10 -0.35
N LEU A 549 -10.09 30.88 -0.57
CA LEU A 549 -10.82 29.63 -0.36
C LEU A 549 -11.16 29.40 1.12
N ARG A 550 -10.24 29.72 2.04
CA ARG A 550 -10.51 29.69 3.49
C ARG A 550 -11.67 30.59 3.90
N ILE A 551 -11.75 31.80 3.32
CA ILE A 551 -12.81 32.77 3.62
C ILE A 551 -14.18 32.27 3.11
N ILE A 552 -14.24 31.77 1.87
CA ILE A 552 -15.49 31.27 1.28
C ILE A 552 -16.00 30.01 2.01
N VAL A 553 -15.10 29.08 2.39
CA VAL A 553 -15.47 27.89 3.18
C VAL A 553 -16.02 28.29 4.54
N ARG A 554 -15.39 29.25 5.24
CA ARG A 554 -15.91 29.79 6.51
C ARG A 554 -17.33 30.34 6.35
N ARG A 555 -17.59 31.04 5.24
CA ARG A 555 -18.92 31.59 4.96
C ARG A 555 -19.95 30.49 4.74
N TYR A 556 -19.66 29.52 3.86
CA TYR A 556 -20.61 28.44 3.57
C TYR A 556 -20.75 27.43 4.71
N ARG A 557 -19.82 27.35 5.67
CA ARG A 557 -20.06 26.63 6.94
C ARG A 557 -21.21 27.23 7.77
N ARG A 558 -21.57 28.49 7.54
CA ARG A 558 -22.65 29.21 8.24
C ARG A 558 -23.80 29.60 7.32
N ASP A 559 -23.79 29.13 6.08
CA ASP A 559 -24.84 29.46 5.11
C ASP A 559 -26.12 28.67 5.42
N ALA A 560 -27.26 29.33 5.32
CA ALA A 560 -28.56 28.73 5.67
C ALA A 560 -29.07 27.77 4.59
N GLN A 561 -28.67 27.96 3.33
CA GLN A 561 -29.20 27.21 2.18
C GLN A 561 -28.25 26.09 1.75
N TYR A 562 -26.94 26.36 1.78
CA TYR A 562 -25.91 25.41 1.35
C TYR A 562 -24.83 25.23 2.42
N PRO A 563 -25.19 24.76 3.64
CA PRO A 563 -24.23 24.55 4.70
C PRO A 563 -23.22 23.47 4.32
N LEU A 564 -21.92 23.80 4.42
CA LEU A 564 -20.85 22.81 4.34
C LEU A 564 -20.83 21.95 5.60
N SER A 565 -20.45 20.68 5.52
CA SER A 565 -20.18 19.83 6.68
C SER A 565 -18.78 20.06 7.25
N ILE A 566 -18.51 19.56 8.45
CA ILE A 566 -17.17 19.65 9.04
C ILE A 566 -16.14 18.83 8.24
N ASP A 567 -16.50 17.63 7.74
CA ASP A 567 -15.63 16.80 6.90
C ASP A 567 -15.32 17.50 5.56
N GLU A 568 -16.30 18.16 4.93
CA GLU A 568 -16.09 18.97 3.72
C GLU A 568 -15.09 20.11 3.98
N ALA A 569 -15.24 20.81 5.11
CA ALA A 569 -14.33 21.92 5.47
C ALA A 569 -12.90 21.45 5.78
N ILE A 570 -12.73 20.32 6.48
CA ILE A 570 -11.41 19.73 6.75
C ILE A 570 -10.75 19.30 5.44
N LYS A 571 -11.50 18.68 4.52
CA LYS A 571 -10.99 18.33 3.19
C LYS A 571 -10.46 19.57 2.47
N PHE A 572 -11.24 20.64 2.37
CA PHE A 572 -10.78 21.89 1.75
C PHE A 572 -9.54 22.46 2.44
N CYS A 573 -9.48 22.41 3.77
CA CYS A 573 -8.31 22.83 4.53
C CYS A 573 -7.04 22.08 4.14
N LEU A 574 -7.09 20.75 4.05
CA LEU A 574 -5.92 19.92 3.75
C LEU A 574 -5.50 20.05 2.29
N VAL A 575 -6.44 20.00 1.34
CA VAL A 575 -6.15 20.16 -0.09
C VAL A 575 -5.59 21.55 -0.37
N ALA A 576 -6.21 22.61 0.16
CA ALA A 576 -5.70 23.97 -0.02
C ALA A 576 -4.37 24.19 0.69
N GLY A 577 -4.12 23.48 1.79
CA GLY A 577 -2.84 23.50 2.50
C GLY A 577 -1.66 23.07 1.62
N ALA A 578 -1.89 22.27 0.58
CA ALA A 578 -0.87 21.89 -0.38
C ALA A 578 -0.20 23.07 -1.11
N CYS A 579 -0.74 24.30 -1.00
CA CYS A 579 -0.03 25.49 -1.45
C CYS A 579 1.28 25.78 -0.70
N HIS A 580 1.51 25.14 0.45
CA HIS A 580 2.76 25.20 1.21
C HIS A 580 3.53 23.89 1.09
N ASP A 581 4.67 23.90 0.41
CA ASP A 581 5.61 22.77 0.34
C ASP A 581 6.37 22.57 1.66
N SER A 582 6.79 23.68 2.29
CA SER A 582 7.45 23.72 3.59
C SER A 582 6.55 23.16 4.68
N LEU A 583 7.02 22.11 5.38
CA LEU A 583 6.30 21.50 6.50
C LEU A 583 5.95 22.53 7.58
N LYS A 584 6.83 23.51 7.83
CA LYS A 584 6.61 24.56 8.83
C LYS A 584 5.45 25.49 8.43
N GLU A 585 5.44 25.97 7.18
CA GLU A 585 4.36 26.86 6.74
C GLU A 585 3.03 26.09 6.62
N TRP A 586 3.10 24.85 6.14
CA TRP A 586 1.94 23.98 6.01
C TRP A 586 1.27 23.71 7.36
N ARG A 587 2.05 23.32 8.39
CA ARG A 587 1.49 23.05 9.72
C ARG A 587 0.90 24.29 10.38
N GLU A 588 1.48 25.47 10.12
CA GLU A 588 0.95 26.76 10.63
C GLU A 588 -0.40 27.06 9.95
N PHE A 589 -0.46 27.01 8.62
CA PHE A 589 -1.67 27.26 7.85
C PHE A 589 -2.80 26.29 8.20
N VAL A 590 -2.53 24.98 8.16
CA VAL A 590 -3.51 23.93 8.46
C VAL A 590 -3.93 24.00 9.93
N GLY A 591 -2.99 24.13 10.86
CA GLY A 591 -3.31 24.21 12.29
C GLY A 591 -4.16 25.42 12.65
N ASP A 592 -3.89 26.58 12.06
CA ASP A 592 -4.70 27.78 12.26
C ASP A 592 -6.12 27.61 11.72
N TRP A 593 -6.29 26.97 10.57
CA TRP A 593 -7.60 26.74 9.98
C TRP A 593 -8.38 25.65 10.75
N LEU A 594 -7.75 24.54 11.13
CA LEU A 594 -8.39 23.52 11.97
C LEU A 594 -8.79 24.10 13.34
N THR A 595 -7.95 24.93 13.94
CA THR A 595 -8.28 25.66 15.18
C THR A 595 -9.50 26.54 14.97
N GLU A 596 -9.53 27.33 13.90
CA GLU A 596 -10.69 28.15 13.57
C GLU A 596 -11.99 27.33 13.42
N LEU A 597 -11.93 26.18 12.75
CA LEU A 597 -13.07 25.28 12.61
C LEU A 597 -13.52 24.73 13.97
N ALA A 598 -12.59 24.41 14.87
CA ALA A 598 -12.90 23.84 16.18
C ALA A 598 -13.60 24.86 17.12
N PHE A 599 -13.39 26.15 16.90
CA PHE A 599 -14.08 27.23 17.62
C PHE A 599 -15.39 27.68 16.93
N CYS A 600 -15.74 27.14 15.76
CA CYS A 600 -17.03 27.40 15.15
C CYS A 600 -18.15 26.60 15.84
N PRO A 601 -19.42 27.01 15.70
CA PRO A 601 -20.54 26.18 16.12
C PRO A 601 -20.48 24.81 15.43
N LEU A 602 -20.52 23.74 16.22
CA LEU A 602 -20.53 22.35 15.78
C LEU A 602 -21.90 21.75 16.12
N ALA A 603 -22.57 21.21 15.11
CA ALA A 603 -23.84 20.50 15.29
C ALA A 603 -23.59 19.05 15.76
N ASP A 604 -24.64 18.35 16.20
CA ASP A 604 -24.74 16.89 16.37
C ASP A 604 -23.46 16.10 16.08
N LYS A 605 -22.73 15.49 17.01
CA LYS A 605 -21.56 14.63 16.68
C LYS A 605 -20.45 15.23 15.78
N GLU A 606 -20.55 16.45 15.24
CA GLU A 606 -19.50 17.06 14.40
C GLU A 606 -18.22 17.22 15.22
N GLY A 607 -18.33 17.48 16.52
CA GLY A 607 -17.19 17.51 17.44
C GLY A 607 -16.50 16.15 17.63
N GLU A 608 -17.25 15.05 17.67
CA GLU A 608 -16.69 13.69 17.77
C GLU A 608 -16.00 13.30 16.45
N VAL A 609 -16.68 13.56 15.33
CA VAL A 609 -16.15 13.31 13.98
C VAL A 609 -14.87 14.11 13.76
N PHE A 610 -14.90 15.42 14.06
CA PHE A 610 -13.73 16.27 13.90
C PHE A 610 -12.59 15.85 14.82
N HIS A 611 -12.88 15.48 16.07
CA HIS A 611 -11.84 14.97 16.96
C HIS A 611 -11.18 13.70 16.41
N SER A 612 -11.96 12.75 15.91
CA SER A 612 -11.45 11.56 15.21
C SER A 612 -10.53 11.93 14.04
N ARG A 613 -10.97 12.85 13.17
CA ARG A 613 -10.19 13.29 12.01
C ARG A 613 -8.89 13.95 12.44
N LEU A 614 -8.95 14.82 13.44
CA LEU A 614 -7.79 15.52 13.97
C LEU A 614 -6.74 14.53 14.50
N MET A 615 -7.17 13.49 15.20
CA MET A 615 -6.28 12.43 15.69
C MET A 615 -5.62 11.66 14.53
N CYS A 616 -6.36 11.31 13.47
CA CYS A 616 -5.79 10.67 12.28
C CYS A 616 -4.75 11.56 11.58
N ILE A 617 -5.05 12.86 11.40
CA ILE A 617 -4.16 13.82 10.74
C ILE A 617 -2.89 14.01 11.59
N CYS A 618 -3.02 14.20 12.91
CA CYS A 618 -1.87 14.36 13.80
C CYS A 618 -1.08 13.06 14.01
N HIS A 619 -1.68 11.89 13.77
CA HIS A 619 -0.96 10.62 13.71
C HIS A 619 -0.13 10.50 12.43
N ALA A 620 -0.71 10.88 11.29
CA ALA A 620 -0.03 10.90 9.99
C ALA A 620 1.19 11.85 10.00
N VAL A 621 1.02 13.05 10.57
CA VAL A 621 2.08 14.06 10.71
C VAL A 621 2.13 14.58 12.16
N PRO A 622 2.95 13.96 13.04
CA PRO A 622 3.06 14.34 14.45
C PRO A 622 3.47 15.80 14.69
N GLU A 623 4.16 16.42 13.74
CA GLU A 623 4.59 17.82 13.80
C GLU A 623 3.42 18.80 13.86
N LEU A 624 2.21 18.38 13.46
CA LEU A 624 0.99 19.18 13.56
C LEU A 624 0.52 19.41 15.00
N TRP A 625 0.92 18.57 15.96
CA TRP A 625 0.53 18.76 17.37
C TRP A 625 0.89 20.16 17.89
N VAL A 626 1.99 20.73 17.39
CA VAL A 626 2.46 22.07 17.76
C VAL A 626 1.43 23.16 17.43
N SER A 627 0.72 23.05 16.31
CA SER A 627 -0.28 24.04 15.87
C SER A 627 -1.72 23.60 16.16
N CYS A 628 -1.98 22.31 16.33
CA CYS A 628 -3.32 21.75 16.53
C CYS A 628 -3.73 21.58 18.00
N GLY A 629 -2.83 21.76 18.97
CA GLY A 629 -3.16 21.56 20.40
C GLY A 629 -4.35 22.40 20.90
N ARG A 630 -4.57 23.60 20.33
CA ARG A 630 -5.76 24.42 20.65
C ARG A 630 -7.05 23.83 20.09
N ALA A 631 -7.00 23.28 18.88
CA ALA A 631 -8.14 22.61 18.25
C ALA A 631 -8.54 21.36 19.05
N ASP A 632 -7.56 20.53 19.43
CA ASP A 632 -7.78 19.34 20.25
C ASP A 632 -8.44 19.69 21.60
N ALA A 633 -7.89 20.66 22.34
CA ALA A 633 -8.46 21.10 23.60
C ALA A 633 -9.91 21.63 23.46
N ALA A 634 -10.20 22.39 22.39
CA ALA A 634 -11.55 22.89 22.12
C ALA A 634 -12.54 21.75 21.81
N LEU A 635 -12.13 20.77 21.02
CA LEU A 635 -12.96 19.62 20.66
C LEU A 635 -13.21 18.70 21.85
N GLN A 636 -12.20 18.44 22.68
CA GLN A 636 -12.36 17.67 23.91
C GLN A 636 -13.34 18.37 24.87
N ALA A 637 -13.22 19.68 25.05
CA ALA A 637 -14.15 20.45 25.88
C ALA A 637 -15.57 20.42 25.33
N HIS A 638 -15.75 20.57 24.01
CA HIS A 638 -17.05 20.46 23.34
C HIS A 638 -17.69 19.09 23.58
N ASN A 639 -16.94 18.01 23.32
CA ASN A 639 -17.44 16.64 23.46
C ASN A 639 -17.76 16.28 24.92
N ALA A 640 -16.94 16.74 25.87
CA ALA A 640 -17.21 16.55 27.30
C ALA A 640 -18.50 17.26 27.73
N SER A 641 -18.73 18.51 27.27
CA SER A 641 -19.93 19.27 27.64
C SER A 641 -21.24 18.62 27.20
N ARG A 642 -21.22 17.82 26.13
CA ARG A 642 -22.36 17.04 25.63
C ARG A 642 -22.66 15.78 26.43
N GLN A 643 -21.70 15.22 27.16
CA GLN A 643 -21.95 14.04 27.99
C GLN A 643 -22.73 14.36 29.27
N TYR A 644 -22.86 15.65 29.62
CA TYR A 644 -23.55 16.13 30.82
C TYR A 644 -24.91 16.79 30.53
N VAL A 645 -25.37 16.79 29.28
CA VAL A 645 -26.69 17.28 28.83
C VAL A 645 -27.46 16.11 28.25
#